data_AF-A0A819LVL5-F1
#
_entry.id   AF-A0A819LVL5-F1
#
_cell.length_a   1.000
_cell.length_b   1.000
_cell.length_c   1.000
_cell.angle_alpha   90.00
_cell.angle_beta   90.00
_cell.angle_gamma   90.00
#
_symmetry.space_group_name_H-M   'P 1'
#
loop_
_entity.id
_entity.type
_entity.pdbx_description
1 polymer ?
#
loop_
_entity_poly.entity_id
_entity_poly.type
_entity_poly.pdbx_seq_one_letter_code
_entity_poly.pdbx_strand_id
1 'polypeptide(L)'
;MGAYCSGLGYNPSATLSDCESYCLSISGCNAVDWNTGGSGCTPRQCATYPPNYSSQSGWEVWAITSGTSTTTSTTTTTTTTTTTTTTSTTTTTTTSTTTTTTSTTTTTTTSTTTTTTTSTTTTTSLVWVQVATESVMGAYCTGLGYNPSATLSDCESYCLSISGCNAVDWNTGDSGCTPRQCATYPPNYSSQSGWEVWAITSGTSTTTSTTTTTTTTTTSTTTTTTTSTTTTTTTTTTNLVWVQVATESVMGAYCSGLGYNPSATLSDCESYCLSISGCNAVDWNTGGSGCTPRQCATYPPNYSSQSGWEVWAITSGTSTTTSTTTTTTTTTTTTTTTTTTTTTTTTTTTTSTTTTTTTSTTTTTTTSTTTTTTTSTTTTTSFWVKIASNSVMGAYCTGLGYNPSATLSDCESYCLSISGCNAVDWNTGGSGCTPRQCATYPPNYSSQSGWEVWAITSGTSTTTSTTTTTTTTTTTAPCIQVAYPYDAHSYWAMENNAADSISNLSGTTVNSPTFYAQGINGGYTLRLIRSSTQYITIPTYQSFVSTSFTVEMWIYPTSMDSSALYGLFGQYEAQTTDHDFLLAIIGAQFRLSFYGDDANSGTTLSANTWYHVAFVYDYSSRTQTIYINGVQDISHSSAGPYLGASGAITIGSYYYNGQQPFDG
;
A
#
# COMPACT_ATOMS: atom_id res chain seq x y z
N MET A 1 9.04 -22.72 -35.53
CA MET A 1 8.50 -24.03 -35.07
C MET A 1 8.02 -24.93 -36.22
N GLY A 2 7.88 -26.25 -35.99
CA GLY A 2 7.44 -27.26 -36.99
C GLY A 2 5.90 -27.40 -37.18
N ALA A 3 5.47 -28.42 -37.93
CA ALA A 3 4.11 -28.63 -38.47
C ALA A 3 2.93 -28.75 -37.47
N TYR A 4 3.19 -28.69 -36.16
CA TYR A 4 2.19 -28.83 -35.09
C TYR A 4 1.89 -27.52 -34.33
N CYS A 5 2.40 -26.40 -34.84
CA CYS A 5 2.16 -25.06 -34.31
C CYS A 5 1.58 -24.14 -35.39
N SER A 6 0.38 -23.64 -35.15
CA SER A 6 -0.32 -22.70 -36.04
C SER A 6 0.20 -21.29 -35.81
N GLY A 7 0.51 -20.54 -36.87
CA GLY A 7 0.81 -19.10 -36.75
C GLY A 7 -0.48 -18.30 -36.53
N LEU A 8 -0.48 -17.42 -35.52
CA LEU A 8 -1.63 -16.58 -35.15
C LEU A 8 -1.52 -15.13 -35.65
N GLY A 9 -0.55 -14.85 -36.52
CA GLY A 9 -0.28 -13.51 -37.07
C GLY A 9 1.20 -13.13 -36.97
N TYR A 10 1.58 -11.99 -37.56
CA TYR A 10 2.92 -11.44 -37.49
C TYR A 10 2.85 -10.01 -36.93
N ASN A 11 3.59 -9.73 -35.87
CA ASN A 11 3.72 -8.38 -35.32
C ASN A 11 5.08 -7.79 -35.73
N PRO A 12 5.13 -6.77 -36.60
CA PRO A 12 6.38 -6.25 -37.20
C PRO A 12 7.16 -5.25 -36.33
N SER A 13 6.69 -4.88 -35.13
CA SER A 13 7.17 -3.68 -34.42
C SER A 13 7.38 -3.85 -32.91
N ALA A 14 7.50 -5.08 -32.45
CA ALA A 14 7.52 -5.39 -31.03
C ALA A 14 8.96 -5.63 -30.53
N THR A 15 9.27 -5.21 -29.30
CA THR A 15 10.31 -5.83 -28.46
C THR A 15 9.85 -7.23 -28.01
N LEU A 16 10.73 -8.04 -27.43
CA LEU A 16 10.33 -9.36 -26.89
C LEU A 16 9.15 -9.24 -25.91
N SER A 17 9.14 -8.20 -25.05
CA SER A 17 8.06 -7.95 -24.09
C SER A 17 6.73 -7.55 -24.73
N ASP A 18 6.77 -6.78 -25.82
CA ASP A 18 5.56 -6.46 -26.60
C ASP A 18 4.97 -7.70 -27.27
N CYS A 19 5.83 -8.64 -27.68
CA CYS A 19 5.43 -9.92 -28.28
C CYS A 19 4.80 -10.87 -27.27
N GLU A 20 5.33 -10.93 -26.06
CA GLU A 20 4.73 -11.67 -24.95
C GLU A 20 3.35 -11.13 -24.61
N SER A 21 3.24 -9.81 -24.45
CA SER A 21 1.98 -9.11 -24.17
C SER A 21 0.94 -9.33 -25.28
N TYR A 22 1.37 -9.29 -26.54
CA TYR A 22 0.51 -9.54 -27.68
C TYR A 22 0.04 -11.00 -27.73
N CYS A 23 0.90 -11.98 -27.46
CA CYS A 23 0.51 -13.39 -27.36
C CYS A 23 -0.53 -13.60 -26.25
N LEU A 24 -0.36 -12.99 -25.07
CA LEU A 24 -1.33 -13.07 -23.96
C LEU A 24 -2.70 -12.47 -24.31
N SER A 25 -2.76 -11.51 -25.24
CA SER A 25 -4.03 -10.93 -25.72
C SER A 25 -4.79 -11.81 -26.72
N ILE A 26 -4.15 -12.85 -27.29
CA ILE A 26 -4.73 -13.71 -28.31
C ILE A 26 -5.15 -15.05 -27.69
N SER A 27 -6.46 -15.35 -27.76
CA SER A 27 -7.00 -16.63 -27.29
C SER A 27 -6.34 -17.81 -28.00
N GLY A 28 -5.78 -18.73 -27.22
CA GLY A 28 -5.11 -19.94 -27.73
C GLY A 28 -3.62 -19.78 -28.04
N CYS A 29 -3.02 -18.60 -27.86
CA CYS A 29 -1.58 -18.45 -27.96
C CYS A 29 -0.86 -19.10 -26.77
N ASN A 30 0.15 -19.93 -27.04
CA ASN A 30 0.97 -20.57 -26.01
C ASN A 30 2.47 -20.57 -26.33
N ALA A 31 2.88 -19.95 -27.44
CA ALA A 31 4.29 -19.71 -27.75
C ALA A 31 4.51 -18.54 -28.73
N VAL A 32 5.75 -18.08 -28.86
CA VAL A 32 6.19 -16.99 -29.73
C VAL A 32 7.50 -17.38 -30.42
N ASP A 33 7.57 -17.21 -31.75
CA ASP A 33 8.83 -17.17 -32.49
C ASP A 33 9.32 -15.72 -32.55
N TRP A 34 10.50 -15.43 -32.00
CA TRP A 34 11.12 -14.09 -31.93
C TRP A 34 12.33 -13.99 -32.85
N ASN A 35 12.43 -12.92 -33.65
CA ASN A 35 13.59 -12.67 -34.51
C ASN A 35 14.66 -11.87 -33.74
N THR A 36 15.84 -12.45 -33.53
CA THR A 36 16.92 -11.80 -32.78
C THR A 36 17.69 -10.75 -33.59
N GLY A 37 17.46 -10.68 -34.90
CA GLY A 37 18.13 -9.77 -35.84
C GLY A 37 17.29 -8.59 -36.35
N GLY A 38 16.05 -8.42 -35.91
CA GLY A 38 15.16 -7.31 -36.29
C GLY A 38 13.82 -7.33 -35.57
N SER A 39 13.12 -6.19 -35.52
CA SER A 39 11.80 -6.06 -34.87
C SER A 39 10.77 -6.98 -35.53
N GLY A 40 10.37 -8.04 -34.82
CA GLY A 40 9.18 -8.80 -35.21
C GLY A 40 9.07 -10.18 -34.59
N CYS A 41 7.84 -10.62 -34.37
CA CYS A 41 7.52 -11.93 -33.84
C CYS A 41 6.25 -12.53 -34.41
N THR A 42 6.17 -13.85 -34.26
CA THR A 42 5.00 -14.65 -34.68
C THR A 42 4.46 -15.39 -33.47
N PRO A 43 3.32 -14.97 -32.90
CA PRO A 43 2.60 -15.76 -31.91
C PRO A 43 2.10 -17.09 -32.50
N ARG A 44 2.10 -18.14 -31.68
CA ARG A 44 1.84 -19.53 -32.07
C ARG A 44 0.84 -20.19 -31.12
N GLN A 45 0.00 -21.06 -31.68
CA GLN A 45 -0.79 -22.04 -30.95
C GLN A 45 -0.25 -23.45 -31.26
N CYS A 46 0.32 -24.10 -30.27
CA CYS A 46 0.90 -25.43 -30.35
C CYS A 46 0.04 -26.47 -29.61
N ALA A 47 -0.16 -27.63 -30.23
CA ALA A 47 -0.98 -28.71 -29.65
C ALA A 47 -0.22 -29.58 -28.62
N THR A 48 1.11 -29.48 -28.55
CA THR A 48 1.97 -30.27 -27.64
C THR A 48 3.02 -29.38 -26.98
N TYR A 49 3.35 -29.69 -25.71
CA TYR A 49 4.31 -28.95 -24.90
C TYR A 49 5.43 -29.88 -24.37
N PRO A 50 6.72 -29.51 -24.45
CA PRO A 50 7.25 -28.35 -25.18
C PRO A 50 7.09 -28.52 -26.72
N PRO A 51 6.93 -27.43 -27.47
CA PRO A 51 6.72 -27.50 -28.91
C PRO A 51 7.96 -28.01 -29.65
N ASN A 52 7.75 -28.81 -30.68
CA ASN A 52 8.84 -29.36 -31.49
C ASN A 52 9.44 -28.25 -32.39
N TYR A 53 10.73 -27.94 -32.22
CA TYR A 53 11.39 -26.83 -32.91
C TYR A 53 12.51 -27.31 -33.87
N SER A 54 12.69 -26.57 -34.96
CA SER A 54 13.82 -26.69 -35.88
C SER A 54 14.72 -25.47 -35.69
N SER A 55 16.02 -25.67 -35.53
CA SER A 55 16.97 -24.57 -35.36
C SER A 55 17.11 -23.76 -36.64
N GLN A 56 16.95 -22.44 -36.52
CA GLN A 56 17.18 -21.47 -37.58
C GLN A 56 17.97 -20.30 -37.00
N SER A 57 19.08 -19.91 -37.64
CA SER A 57 19.90 -18.81 -37.15
C SER A 57 19.12 -17.50 -37.14
N GLY A 58 19.18 -16.75 -36.05
CA GLY A 58 18.48 -15.46 -35.90
C GLY A 58 17.06 -15.56 -35.34
N TRP A 59 16.63 -16.73 -34.85
CA TRP A 59 15.30 -16.92 -34.27
C TRP A 59 15.36 -17.65 -32.93
N GLU A 60 14.59 -17.15 -31.97
CA GLU A 60 14.36 -17.75 -30.65
C GLU A 60 12.90 -18.19 -30.50
N VAL A 61 12.69 -19.15 -29.61
CA VAL A 61 11.39 -19.74 -29.31
C VAL A 61 11.08 -19.55 -27.83
N TRP A 62 9.98 -18.87 -27.53
CA TRP A 62 9.50 -18.61 -26.17
C TRP A 62 8.13 -19.29 -25.99
N ALA A 63 7.92 -20.04 -24.90
CA ALA A 63 6.66 -20.74 -24.65
C ALA A 63 6.09 -20.34 -23.29
N ILE A 64 4.76 -20.25 -23.18
CA ILE A 64 4.09 -19.96 -21.91
C ILE A 64 4.09 -21.23 -21.08
N THR A 65 4.88 -21.26 -20.01
CA THR A 65 5.10 -22.46 -19.20
C THR A 65 4.20 -22.52 -17.96
N SER A 66 3.70 -21.37 -17.51
CA SER A 66 2.73 -21.16 -16.42
C SER A 66 2.62 -19.65 -16.17
N GLY A 67 1.42 -19.09 -15.98
CA GLY A 67 1.25 -17.63 -15.85
C GLY A 67 0.22 -17.21 -14.81
N THR A 68 0.54 -16.14 -14.08
CA THR A 68 -0.44 -15.32 -13.35
C THR A 68 -1.21 -14.51 -14.39
N SER A 69 -2.52 -14.70 -14.47
CA SER A 69 -3.37 -13.90 -15.35
C SER A 69 -3.98 -12.75 -14.56
N THR A 70 -3.67 -11.52 -14.97
CA THR A 70 -4.27 -10.31 -14.39
C THR A 70 -5.17 -9.66 -15.42
N THR A 71 -6.44 -9.50 -15.12
CA THR A 71 -7.39 -8.76 -15.95
C THR A 71 -7.86 -7.51 -15.21
N THR A 72 -7.75 -6.35 -15.85
CA THR A 72 -8.22 -5.07 -15.32
C THR A 72 -9.32 -4.50 -16.21
N SER A 73 -10.40 -4.03 -15.60
CA SER A 73 -11.48 -3.31 -16.25
C SER A 73 -11.77 -2.01 -15.51
N THR A 74 -12.00 -0.93 -16.24
CA THR A 74 -12.33 0.39 -15.69
C THR A 74 -13.59 0.94 -16.35
N THR A 75 -14.48 1.52 -15.56
CA THR A 75 -15.71 2.18 -16.03
C THR A 75 -15.88 3.52 -15.32
N THR A 76 -16.23 4.57 -16.06
CA THR A 76 -16.45 5.92 -15.52
C THR A 76 -17.80 6.48 -15.95
N THR A 77 -18.55 7.04 -15.00
CA THR A 77 -19.87 7.65 -15.22
C THR A 77 -19.91 9.04 -14.58
N THR A 78 -20.42 10.04 -15.29
CA THR A 78 -20.55 11.42 -14.80
C THR A 78 -22.00 11.91 -14.93
N THR A 79 -22.53 12.54 -13.87
CA THR A 79 -23.88 13.14 -13.83
C THR A 79 -23.81 14.56 -13.28
N THR A 80 -24.53 15.50 -13.89
CA THR A 80 -24.57 16.92 -13.48
C THR A 80 -26.02 17.40 -13.28
N THR A 81 -26.28 18.09 -12.17
CA THR A 81 -27.60 18.63 -11.81
C THR A 81 -27.47 20.11 -11.40
N THR A 82 -28.36 20.97 -11.88
CA THR A 82 -28.37 22.42 -11.59
C THR A 82 -29.72 22.87 -11.05
N THR A 83 -29.73 23.64 -9.95
CA THR A 83 -30.93 24.16 -9.28
C THR A 83 -30.78 25.66 -8.99
N THR A 84 -31.81 26.47 -9.23
CA THR A 84 -31.78 27.94 -9.02
C THR A 84 -32.91 28.38 -8.08
N THR A 85 -32.58 29.23 -7.09
CA THR A 85 -33.51 29.78 -6.09
C THR A 85 -33.32 31.30 -5.96
N THR A 86 -34.42 32.07 -5.98
CA THR A 86 -34.38 33.56 -5.91
C THR A 86 -35.07 34.08 -4.64
N THR A 87 -34.40 34.95 -3.88
CA THR A 87 -34.93 35.54 -2.64
C THR A 87 -34.85 37.08 -2.69
N SER A 88 -35.93 37.78 -2.34
CA SER A 88 -36.02 39.25 -2.36
C SER A 88 -36.20 39.81 -0.96
N THR A 89 -35.44 40.86 -0.59
CA THR A 89 -35.51 41.53 0.71
C THR A 89 -35.61 43.05 0.55
N THR A 90 -36.59 43.65 1.20
CA THR A 90 -36.83 45.11 1.16
C THR A 90 -36.52 45.72 2.51
N THR A 91 -35.68 46.76 2.55
CA THR A 91 -35.32 47.46 3.80
C THR A 91 -35.65 48.94 3.68
N THR A 92 -36.46 49.44 4.60
CA THR A 92 -36.91 50.85 4.63
C THR A 92 -36.27 51.54 5.82
N THR A 93 -35.49 52.60 5.59
CA THR A 93 -34.84 53.38 6.65
C THR A 93 -35.45 54.78 6.70
N THR A 94 -35.98 55.16 7.86
CA THR A 94 -36.63 56.47 8.06
C THR A 94 -35.64 57.45 8.70
N THR A 95 -35.22 58.46 7.95
CA THR A 95 -34.63 59.71 8.47
C THR A 95 -35.15 60.85 7.58
N SER A 96 -34.95 62.12 7.96
CA SER A 96 -35.60 63.34 7.43
C SER A 96 -35.58 63.55 5.89
N THR A 97 -34.92 62.68 5.15
CA THR A 97 -35.14 62.40 3.72
C THR A 97 -35.29 60.88 3.52
N THR A 98 -36.49 60.42 3.19
CA THR A 98 -36.81 58.99 3.00
C THR A 98 -36.15 58.44 1.74
N THR A 99 -35.35 57.38 1.87
CA THR A 99 -34.84 56.60 0.72
C THR A 99 -35.15 55.13 0.95
N THR A 100 -35.80 54.47 -0.01
CA THR A 100 -36.14 53.03 0.06
C THR A 100 -35.19 52.25 -0.85
N THR A 101 -34.55 51.21 -0.32
CA THR A 101 -33.62 50.36 -1.08
C THR A 101 -34.13 48.92 -1.06
N THR A 102 -34.27 48.32 -2.24
CA THR A 102 -34.66 46.92 -2.42
C THR A 102 -33.45 46.14 -2.90
N SER A 103 -33.10 45.03 -2.25
CA SER A 103 -32.05 44.13 -2.70
C SER A 103 -32.63 42.76 -3.07
N THR A 104 -32.17 42.22 -4.20
CA THR A 104 -32.54 40.89 -4.71
C THR A 104 -31.30 40.03 -4.77
N THR A 105 -31.38 38.81 -4.22
CA THR A 105 -30.27 37.84 -4.23
C THR A 105 -30.74 36.57 -4.92
N THR A 106 -30.04 36.16 -5.99
CA THR A 106 -30.29 34.89 -6.69
C THR A 106 -29.17 33.91 -6.37
N THR A 107 -29.53 32.69 -5.95
CA THR A 107 -28.57 31.63 -5.64
C THR A 107 -28.75 30.48 -6.62
N THR A 108 -27.68 30.10 -7.33
CA THR A 108 -27.66 28.92 -8.21
C THR A 108 -26.69 27.89 -7.63
N THR A 109 -27.12 26.64 -7.55
CA THR A 109 -26.31 25.53 -7.07
C THR A 109 -26.15 24.50 -8.18
N THR A 110 -24.90 24.16 -8.50
CA THR A 110 -24.58 23.10 -9.47
C THR A 110 -23.87 21.97 -8.72
N SER A 111 -24.34 20.73 -8.91
CA SER A 111 -23.70 19.53 -8.36
C SER A 111 -23.29 18.62 -9.50
N THR A 112 -22.03 18.17 -9.48
CA THR A 112 -21.49 17.20 -10.43
C THR A 112 -20.95 16.01 -9.66
N THR A 113 -21.42 14.81 -10.00
CA THR A 113 -20.97 13.55 -9.42
C THR A 113 -20.29 12.72 -10.51
N THR A 114 -19.05 12.29 -10.25
CA THR A 114 -18.31 11.36 -11.09
C THR A 114 -18.01 10.11 -10.29
N THR A 115 -18.37 8.95 -10.83
CA THR A 115 -18.06 7.65 -10.24
C THR A 115 -17.16 6.87 -11.20
N THR A 116 -16.01 6.41 -10.69
CA THR A 116 -15.09 5.53 -11.41
C THR A 116 -14.97 4.22 -10.65
N THR A 117 -15.18 3.11 -11.34
CA THR A 117 -15.01 1.76 -10.79
C THR A 117 -13.93 1.04 -11.58
N THR A 118 -12.93 0.53 -10.87
CA THR A 118 -11.86 -0.30 -11.41
C THR A 118 -11.91 -1.66 -10.72
N SER A 119 -12.01 -2.72 -11.51
CA SER A 119 -11.94 -4.10 -11.02
C SER A 119 -10.71 -4.78 -11.60
N THR A 120 -9.92 -5.38 -10.71
CA THR A 120 -8.73 -6.15 -11.07
C THR A 120 -8.90 -7.56 -10.51
N THR A 121 -8.81 -8.56 -11.37
CA THR A 121 -8.84 -9.97 -11.00
C THR A 121 -7.51 -10.59 -11.36
N THR A 122 -6.88 -11.21 -10.36
CA THR A 122 -5.62 -11.92 -10.48
C THR A 122 -5.88 -13.39 -10.18
N THR A 123 -5.59 -14.26 -11.13
CA THR A 123 -5.69 -15.71 -10.97
C THR A 123 -4.31 -16.33 -11.04
N THR A 124 -3.90 -16.97 -9.95
CA THR A 124 -2.62 -17.68 -9.82
C THR A 124 -2.90 -19.17 -9.84
N SER A 125 -2.34 -19.88 -10.82
CA SER A 125 -2.61 -21.32 -11.04
C SER A 125 -1.62 -22.26 -10.34
N LEU A 126 -0.66 -21.71 -9.60
CA LEU A 126 0.39 -22.42 -8.86
C LEU A 126 0.49 -21.82 -7.46
N VAL A 127 0.36 -22.65 -6.42
CA VAL A 127 0.44 -22.24 -5.01
C VAL A 127 1.63 -22.90 -4.36
N TRP A 128 2.46 -22.10 -3.71
CA TRP A 128 3.57 -22.56 -2.89
C TRP A 128 3.04 -23.09 -1.56
N VAL A 129 3.37 -24.33 -1.24
CA VAL A 129 3.00 -24.99 0.02
C VAL A 129 4.26 -25.46 0.72
N GLN A 130 4.35 -25.22 2.02
CA GLN A 130 5.39 -25.80 2.85
C GLN A 130 5.11 -27.28 3.02
N VAL A 131 6.01 -28.12 2.52
CA VAL A 131 5.84 -29.59 2.51
C VAL A 131 6.70 -30.29 3.56
N ALA A 132 7.75 -29.64 4.07
CA ALA A 132 8.52 -30.14 5.20
C ALA A 132 9.25 -29.00 5.97
N THR A 133 9.47 -29.22 7.26
CA THR A 133 10.29 -28.37 8.14
C THR A 133 11.53 -29.13 8.62
N GLU A 134 12.58 -28.41 8.99
CA GLU A 134 13.86 -28.97 9.44
C GLU A 134 14.43 -30.01 8.46
N SER A 135 14.26 -29.74 7.16
CA SER A 135 14.49 -30.70 6.08
C SER A 135 14.97 -30.00 4.82
N VAL A 136 15.67 -30.76 3.96
CA VAL A 136 15.97 -30.39 2.57
C VAL A 136 15.54 -31.50 1.62
N MET A 137 15.27 -31.15 0.37
CA MET A 137 14.98 -32.12 -0.68
C MET A 137 16.14 -33.09 -0.92
N GLY A 138 15.81 -34.38 -0.97
CA GLY A 138 16.73 -35.51 -1.11
C GLY A 138 17.14 -35.80 -2.56
N ALA A 139 17.87 -36.91 -2.76
CA ALA A 139 18.62 -37.23 -3.99
C ALA A 139 17.82 -37.29 -5.31
N TYR A 140 16.49 -37.34 -5.24
CA TYR A 140 15.60 -37.37 -6.41
C TYR A 140 15.13 -35.97 -6.86
N CYS A 141 15.58 -34.93 -6.17
CA CYS A 141 15.44 -33.53 -6.56
C CYS A 141 16.81 -32.96 -6.94
N THR A 142 16.93 -32.51 -8.17
CA THR A 142 18.17 -31.89 -8.65
C THR A 142 18.22 -30.45 -8.18
N GLY A 143 19.35 -30.03 -7.59
CA GLY A 143 19.60 -28.63 -7.28
C GLY A 143 19.81 -27.80 -8.53
N LEU A 144 19.13 -26.66 -8.62
CA LEU A 144 19.20 -25.73 -9.75
C LEU A 144 20.07 -24.50 -9.46
N GLY A 145 20.91 -24.57 -8.42
CA GLY A 145 21.76 -23.47 -7.96
C GLY A 145 21.30 -22.90 -6.62
N TYR A 146 22.11 -22.02 -6.03
CA TYR A 146 21.79 -21.32 -4.79
C TYR A 146 21.50 -19.86 -5.10
N ASN A 147 20.43 -19.33 -4.50
CA ASN A 147 20.05 -17.93 -4.62
C ASN A 147 20.02 -17.25 -3.24
N PRO A 148 20.91 -16.27 -3.00
CA PRO A 148 20.86 -15.43 -1.81
C PRO A 148 19.75 -14.36 -1.96
N SER A 149 18.49 -14.73 -1.71
CA SER A 149 17.34 -13.81 -1.75
C SER A 149 16.84 -13.48 -0.36
N ALA A 150 16.52 -12.21 -0.10
CA ALA A 150 16.16 -11.74 1.23
C ALA A 150 14.90 -12.41 1.82
N THR A 151 13.90 -12.75 0.99
CA THR A 151 12.63 -13.33 1.44
C THR A 151 12.29 -14.64 0.73
N LEU A 152 11.43 -15.44 1.38
CA LEU A 152 10.88 -16.67 0.81
C LEU A 152 10.14 -16.38 -0.52
N SER A 153 9.41 -15.27 -0.62
CA SER A 153 8.66 -14.90 -1.83
C SER A 153 9.57 -14.55 -3.02
N ASP A 154 10.73 -13.94 -2.75
CA ASP A 154 11.75 -13.70 -3.78
C ASP A 154 12.31 -15.03 -4.31
N CYS A 155 12.49 -16.00 -3.42
CA CYS A 155 12.97 -17.34 -3.73
C CYS A 155 11.94 -18.17 -4.52
N GLU A 156 10.67 -18.08 -4.17
CA GLU A 156 9.55 -18.64 -4.92
C GLU A 156 9.49 -18.09 -6.34
N SER A 157 9.60 -16.77 -6.49
CA SER A 157 9.60 -16.08 -7.78
C SER A 157 10.82 -16.45 -8.63
N TYR A 158 11.99 -16.56 -8.00
CA TYR A 158 13.19 -17.00 -8.67
C TYR A 158 13.11 -18.44 -9.15
N CYS A 159 12.55 -19.36 -8.36
CA CYS A 159 12.30 -20.72 -8.82
C CYS A 159 11.39 -20.74 -10.06
N LEU A 160 10.31 -19.95 -10.08
CA LEU A 160 9.42 -19.84 -11.25
C LEU A 160 10.14 -19.32 -12.51
N SER A 161 11.24 -18.58 -12.35
CA SER A 161 12.07 -18.12 -13.47
C SER A 161 13.00 -19.20 -14.04
N ILE A 162 13.23 -20.30 -13.31
CA ILE A 162 14.14 -21.38 -13.72
C ILE A 162 13.32 -22.53 -14.33
N SER A 163 13.62 -22.84 -15.59
CA SER A 163 12.99 -23.96 -16.31
C SER A 163 13.13 -25.28 -15.55
N GLY A 164 11.99 -25.90 -15.24
CA GLY A 164 11.94 -27.20 -14.56
C GLY A 164 11.92 -27.12 -13.03
N CYS A 165 12.00 -25.93 -12.45
CA CYS A 165 11.89 -25.76 -11.00
C CYS A 165 10.44 -25.98 -10.54
N ASN A 166 10.27 -26.81 -9.52
CA ASN A 166 8.98 -27.12 -8.92
C ASN A 166 9.02 -27.19 -7.38
N ALA A 167 10.17 -26.87 -6.78
CA ALA A 167 10.35 -26.83 -5.34
C ALA A 167 11.50 -25.90 -4.94
N VAL A 168 11.57 -25.54 -3.66
CA VAL A 168 12.59 -24.67 -3.07
C VAL A 168 12.96 -25.21 -1.69
N ASP A 169 14.26 -25.37 -1.43
CA ASP A 169 14.78 -25.46 -0.06
C ASP A 169 15.11 -24.05 0.43
N TRP A 170 14.46 -23.60 1.48
CA TRP A 170 14.61 -22.28 2.08
C TRP A 170 15.39 -22.37 3.39
N ASN A 171 16.46 -21.59 3.52
CA ASN A 171 17.21 -21.48 4.77
C ASN A 171 16.61 -20.37 5.63
N THR A 172 16.09 -20.75 6.80
CA THR A 172 15.43 -19.81 7.73
C THR A 172 16.41 -18.95 8.51
N GLY A 173 17.71 -19.30 8.54
CA GLY A 173 18.76 -18.59 9.27
C GLY A 173 19.57 -17.59 8.44
N ASP A 174 19.79 -17.85 7.14
CA ASP A 174 20.68 -17.05 6.28
C ASP A 174 19.98 -16.31 5.13
N SER A 175 18.64 -16.34 5.06
CA SER A 175 17.86 -15.71 3.97
C SER A 175 18.37 -16.10 2.58
N GLY A 176 18.38 -17.39 2.28
CA GLY A 176 18.78 -17.88 0.97
C GLY A 176 18.12 -19.21 0.65
N CYS A 177 18.02 -19.53 -0.63
CA CYS A 177 17.33 -20.74 -1.07
C CYS A 177 18.07 -21.51 -2.15
N THR A 178 17.69 -22.77 -2.28
CA THR A 178 18.12 -23.64 -3.37
C THR A 178 16.88 -24.08 -4.14
N PRO A 179 16.62 -23.54 -5.34
CA PRO A 179 15.56 -24.03 -6.20
C PRO A 179 15.84 -25.48 -6.64
N ARG A 180 14.78 -26.27 -6.76
CA ARG A 180 14.83 -27.72 -6.97
C ARG A 180 13.93 -28.13 -8.13
N GLN A 181 14.42 -29.10 -8.90
CA GLN A 181 13.63 -29.87 -9.86
C GLN A 181 13.45 -31.30 -9.35
N CYS A 182 12.25 -31.63 -8.90
CA CYS A 182 11.89 -32.94 -8.40
C CYS A 182 11.16 -33.75 -9.48
N ALA A 183 11.64 -34.97 -9.74
CA ALA A 183 11.06 -35.86 -10.76
C ALA A 183 9.82 -36.63 -10.28
N THR A 184 9.58 -36.67 -8.97
CA THR A 184 8.45 -37.36 -8.32
C THR A 184 7.89 -36.51 -7.18
N TYR A 185 6.57 -36.58 -6.98
CA TYR A 185 5.87 -35.92 -5.89
C TYR A 185 5.15 -36.94 -4.98
N PRO A 186 5.28 -36.88 -3.64
CA PRO A 186 6.14 -35.98 -2.89
C PRO A 186 7.62 -36.38 -3.03
N PRO A 187 8.55 -35.43 -2.84
CA PRO A 187 9.96 -35.75 -2.96
C PRO A 187 10.50 -36.34 -1.66
N ASN A 188 11.55 -37.16 -1.76
CA ASN A 188 12.21 -37.68 -0.57
C ASN A 188 12.90 -36.53 0.17
N TYR A 189 12.80 -36.49 1.50
CA TYR A 189 13.43 -35.46 2.33
C TYR A 189 14.61 -36.02 3.12
N SER A 190 15.58 -35.18 3.43
CA SER A 190 16.63 -35.46 4.39
C SER A 190 16.62 -34.42 5.49
N SER A 191 16.67 -34.88 6.75
CA SER A 191 16.64 -34.01 7.91
C SER A 191 17.84 -33.07 7.93
N GLN A 192 17.58 -31.77 8.01
CA GLN A 192 18.59 -30.73 8.07
C GLN A 192 18.05 -29.52 8.82
N SER A 193 18.67 -29.21 9.96
CA SER A 193 18.19 -28.13 10.83
C SER A 193 18.33 -26.75 10.18
N GLY A 194 17.34 -25.88 10.34
CA GLY A 194 17.34 -24.52 9.80
C GLY A 194 16.93 -24.41 8.33
N TRP A 195 16.34 -25.47 7.78
CA TRP A 195 15.84 -25.51 6.40
C TRP A 195 14.38 -25.92 6.33
N GLU A 196 13.66 -25.28 5.43
CA GLU A 196 12.27 -25.57 5.11
C GLU A 196 12.16 -25.95 3.64
N VAL A 197 11.18 -26.79 3.33
CA VAL A 197 10.95 -27.25 1.98
C VAL A 197 9.59 -26.75 1.50
N TRP A 198 9.60 -26.05 0.38
CA TRP A 198 8.43 -25.48 -0.26
C TRP A 198 8.28 -26.08 -1.65
N ALA A 199 7.07 -26.44 -2.05
CA ALA A 199 6.81 -27.04 -3.35
C ALA A 199 5.61 -26.40 -4.04
N ILE A 200 5.65 -26.38 -5.37
CA ILE A 200 4.55 -25.91 -6.18
C ILE A 200 3.46 -26.97 -6.20
N THR A 201 2.28 -26.61 -5.70
CA THR A 201 1.05 -27.40 -5.87
C THR A 201 0.17 -26.74 -6.92
N SER A 202 -0.55 -27.55 -7.71
CA SER A 202 -1.55 -27.09 -8.66
C SER A 202 -2.83 -26.66 -7.93
N GLY A 203 -2.74 -25.55 -7.21
CA GLY A 203 -3.88 -24.83 -6.64
C GLY A 203 -4.18 -23.57 -7.46
N THR A 204 -5.46 -23.23 -7.62
CA THR A 204 -5.86 -21.95 -8.21
C THR A 204 -6.29 -20.99 -7.10
N SER A 205 -5.54 -19.91 -6.88
CA SER A 205 -5.99 -18.79 -6.03
C SER A 205 -6.50 -17.67 -6.91
N THR A 206 -7.67 -17.13 -6.57
CA THR A 206 -8.23 -15.97 -7.28
C THR A 206 -8.39 -14.82 -6.30
N THR A 207 -7.72 -13.72 -6.59
CA THR A 207 -7.89 -12.46 -5.86
C THR A 207 -8.61 -11.47 -6.76
N THR A 208 -9.76 -10.98 -6.35
CA THR A 208 -10.47 -9.89 -7.03
C THR A 208 -10.45 -8.66 -6.14
N SER A 209 -9.88 -7.57 -6.61
CA SER A 209 -9.95 -6.27 -5.97
C SER A 209 -10.81 -5.33 -6.81
N THR A 210 -11.80 -4.71 -6.19
CA THR A 210 -12.66 -3.70 -6.82
C THR A 210 -12.54 -2.40 -6.04
N THR A 211 -12.09 -1.35 -6.72
CA THR A 211 -12.01 0.01 -6.18
C THR A 211 -13.05 0.87 -6.87
N THR A 212 -13.93 1.48 -6.09
CA THR A 212 -14.90 2.48 -6.55
C THR A 212 -14.60 3.82 -5.92
N THR A 213 -14.31 4.83 -6.74
CA THR A 213 -14.13 6.21 -6.32
C THR A 213 -15.29 7.05 -6.82
N THR A 214 -16.01 7.68 -5.90
CA THR A 214 -17.09 8.64 -6.19
C THR A 214 -16.70 10.02 -5.71
N THR A 215 -16.60 10.98 -6.63
CA THR A 215 -16.35 12.39 -6.33
C THR A 215 -17.59 13.20 -6.64
N THR A 216 -18.11 13.91 -5.64
CA THR A 216 -19.23 14.85 -5.80
C THR A 216 -18.75 16.26 -5.48
N THR A 217 -18.82 17.16 -6.45
CA THR A 217 -18.52 18.58 -6.29
C THR A 217 -19.80 19.38 -6.38
N THR A 218 -20.14 20.11 -5.31
CA THR A 218 -21.27 21.04 -5.26
C THR A 218 -20.75 22.46 -5.16
N THR A 219 -21.16 23.33 -6.09
CA THR A 219 -20.79 24.74 -6.13
C THR A 219 -22.05 25.59 -6.01
N SER A 220 -22.10 26.47 -5.01
CA SER A 220 -23.13 27.50 -4.87
C SER A 220 -22.61 28.86 -5.36
N THR A 221 -23.45 29.68 -5.96
CA THR A 221 -23.11 31.08 -6.30
C THR A 221 -22.80 31.94 -5.07
N THR A 222 -23.14 31.49 -3.86
CA THR A 222 -22.76 32.11 -2.58
C THR A 222 -21.34 31.77 -2.12
N THR A 223 -20.42 31.49 -3.05
CA THR A 223 -18.95 31.37 -2.82
C THR A 223 -18.47 30.16 -2.01
N THR A 224 -19.34 29.20 -1.70
CA THR A 224 -18.96 27.91 -1.08
C THR A 224 -18.96 26.79 -2.12
N THR A 225 -17.84 26.10 -2.23
CA THR A 225 -17.69 24.86 -3.01
C THR A 225 -17.35 23.72 -2.06
N THR A 226 -18.13 22.65 -2.09
CA THR A 226 -17.86 21.44 -1.30
C THR A 226 -17.59 20.29 -2.26
N THR A 227 -16.43 19.66 -2.12
CA THR A 227 -16.06 18.44 -2.84
C THR A 227 -15.95 17.30 -1.84
N SER A 228 -16.74 16.24 -2.02
CA SER A 228 -16.63 15.02 -1.25
C SER A 228 -16.19 13.88 -2.16
N THR A 229 -15.10 13.21 -1.80
CA THR A 229 -14.59 12.03 -2.50
C THR A 229 -14.65 10.83 -1.57
N THR A 230 -15.39 9.81 -1.96
CA THR A 230 -15.44 8.52 -1.26
C THR A 230 -14.81 7.46 -2.13
N THR A 231 -13.77 6.81 -1.62
CA THR A 231 -13.13 5.64 -2.24
C THR A 231 -13.43 4.41 -1.40
N THR A 232 -14.04 3.40 -2.00
CA THR A 232 -14.26 2.08 -1.39
C THR A 232 -13.47 1.04 -2.17
N THR A 233 -12.60 0.32 -1.48
CA THR A 233 -11.86 -0.82 -2.02
C THR A 233 -12.32 -2.09 -1.34
N THR A 234 -12.81 -3.05 -2.11
CA THR A 234 -13.16 -4.39 -1.65
C THR A 234 -12.22 -5.39 -2.29
N THR A 235 -11.51 -6.16 -1.48
CA THR A 235 -10.64 -7.25 -1.92
C THR A 235 -11.20 -8.57 -1.43
N THR A 236 -11.47 -9.47 -2.37
CA THR A 236 -11.94 -10.83 -2.10
C THR A 236 -10.89 -11.82 -2.58
N THR A 237 -10.39 -12.64 -1.68
CA THR A 237 -9.44 -13.73 -1.97
C THR A 237 -10.13 -15.06 -1.74
N THR A 238 -10.13 -15.90 -2.77
CA THR A 238 -10.67 -17.26 -2.71
C THR A 238 -9.52 -18.25 -2.72
N ASN A 239 -9.36 -19.00 -1.63
CA ASN A 239 -8.35 -20.04 -1.46
C ASN A 239 -9.01 -21.42 -1.39
N LEU A 240 -8.34 -22.43 -1.94
CA LEU A 240 -8.73 -23.82 -1.77
C LEU A 240 -8.21 -24.30 -0.41
N VAL A 241 -9.12 -24.76 0.46
CA VAL A 241 -8.81 -25.22 1.82
C VAL A 241 -9.27 -26.66 1.98
N TRP A 242 -8.40 -27.52 2.49
CA TRP A 242 -8.71 -28.89 2.84
C TRP A 242 -9.49 -28.94 4.15
N VAL A 243 -10.66 -29.58 4.11
CA VAL A 243 -11.53 -29.76 5.29
C VAL A 243 -11.83 -31.22 5.46
N GLN A 244 -11.72 -31.72 6.70
CA GLN A 244 -12.17 -33.06 7.05
C GLN A 244 -13.70 -33.10 7.04
N VAL A 245 -14.27 -33.89 6.14
CA VAL A 245 -15.71 -33.96 5.92
C VAL A 245 -16.36 -35.21 6.52
N ALA A 246 -15.58 -36.27 6.77
CA ALA A 246 -16.04 -37.46 7.50
C ALA A 246 -14.88 -38.21 8.17
N THR A 247 -15.19 -38.90 9.27
CA THR A 247 -14.29 -39.83 9.97
C THR A 247 -14.86 -41.25 9.92
N GLU A 248 -14.01 -42.26 10.10
CA GLU A 248 -14.33 -43.70 9.95
C GLU A 248 -15.12 -44.01 8.68
N SER A 249 -14.75 -43.36 7.58
CA SER A 249 -15.50 -43.36 6.34
C SER A 249 -14.56 -43.27 5.13
N VAL A 250 -15.03 -43.78 3.99
CA VAL A 250 -14.46 -43.52 2.67
C VAL A 250 -15.54 -42.98 1.74
N MET A 251 -15.14 -42.27 0.70
CA MET A 251 -16.08 -41.75 -0.30
C MET A 251 -16.76 -42.87 -1.10
N GLY A 252 -18.07 -42.76 -1.26
CA GLY A 252 -18.92 -43.72 -1.95
C GLY A 252 -18.86 -43.62 -3.48
N ALA A 253 -19.67 -44.44 -4.17
CA ALA A 253 -19.60 -44.70 -5.61
C ALA A 253 -19.72 -43.47 -6.55
N TYR A 254 -20.11 -42.30 -6.05
CA TYR A 254 -20.21 -41.05 -6.81
C TYR A 254 -18.90 -40.25 -6.86
N CYS A 255 -17.85 -40.74 -6.20
CA CYS A 255 -16.50 -40.21 -6.26
C CYS A 255 -15.58 -41.25 -6.89
N SER A 256 -15.04 -40.91 -8.07
CA SER A 256 -14.14 -41.82 -8.79
C SER A 256 -12.77 -41.82 -8.11
N GLY A 257 -12.22 -43.01 -7.87
CA GLY A 257 -10.84 -43.17 -7.40
C GLY A 257 -9.85 -42.82 -8.50
N LEU A 258 -8.88 -41.97 -8.20
CA LEU A 258 -7.85 -41.51 -9.14
C LEU A 258 -6.51 -42.22 -8.92
N GLY A 259 -6.54 -43.42 -8.35
CA GLY A 259 -5.37 -44.21 -7.98
C GLY A 259 -5.12 -44.24 -6.48
N TYR A 260 -4.12 -45.02 -6.06
CA TYR A 260 -3.71 -45.16 -4.66
C TYR A 260 -2.28 -44.63 -4.50
N ASN A 261 -2.10 -43.74 -3.53
CA ASN A 261 -0.79 -43.21 -3.18
C ASN A 261 -0.33 -43.80 -1.85
N PRO A 262 0.78 -44.53 -1.79
CA PRO A 262 1.40 -44.95 -0.54
C PRO A 262 2.18 -43.77 0.10
N SER A 263 1.50 -42.70 0.47
CA SER A 263 2.10 -41.54 1.13
C SER A 263 2.15 -41.70 2.66
N ALA A 264 3.10 -41.01 3.31
CA ALA A 264 3.42 -41.14 4.73
C ALA A 264 2.55 -40.25 5.64
N THR A 265 2.05 -39.10 5.14
CA THR A 265 1.19 -38.17 5.90
C THR A 265 -0.06 -37.72 5.13
N LEU A 266 -1.05 -37.20 5.86
CA LEU A 266 -2.26 -36.61 5.28
C LEU A 266 -1.95 -35.45 4.34
N SER A 267 -1.02 -34.57 4.72
CA SER A 267 -0.57 -33.43 3.91
C SER A 267 0.06 -33.88 2.58
N ASP A 268 0.82 -34.99 2.59
CA ASP A 268 1.38 -35.58 1.36
C ASP A 268 0.27 -36.06 0.41
N CYS A 269 -0.82 -36.57 0.99
CA CYS A 269 -1.96 -37.04 0.22
C CYS A 269 -2.75 -35.89 -0.42
N GLU A 270 -3.04 -34.85 0.36
CA GLU A 270 -3.72 -33.63 -0.08
C GLU A 270 -2.98 -33.01 -1.27
N SER A 271 -1.66 -32.91 -1.13
CA SER A 271 -0.80 -32.36 -2.18
C SER A 271 -0.74 -33.25 -3.43
N TYR A 272 -0.69 -34.57 -3.26
CA TYR A 272 -0.75 -35.51 -4.39
C TYR A 272 -2.09 -35.43 -5.12
N CYS A 273 -3.20 -35.28 -4.40
CA CYS A 273 -4.50 -35.04 -5.02
C CYS A 273 -4.48 -33.77 -5.86
N LEU A 274 -3.96 -32.66 -5.34
CA LEU A 274 -3.85 -31.41 -6.11
C LEU A 274 -3.07 -31.61 -7.43
N SER A 275 -2.06 -32.48 -7.45
CA SER A 275 -1.28 -32.81 -8.65
C SER A 275 -2.05 -33.59 -9.74
N ILE A 276 -3.18 -34.20 -9.38
CA ILE A 276 -4.00 -34.98 -10.31
C ILE A 276 -5.15 -34.11 -10.83
N SER A 277 -5.22 -33.96 -12.15
CA SER A 277 -6.31 -33.25 -12.81
C SER A 277 -7.68 -33.83 -12.44
N GLY A 278 -8.57 -32.97 -11.93
CA GLY A 278 -9.93 -33.35 -11.53
C GLY A 278 -10.08 -33.84 -10.09
N CYS A 279 -8.99 -33.95 -9.33
CA CYS A 279 -9.06 -34.33 -7.93
C CYS A 279 -9.59 -33.17 -7.05
N ASN A 280 -10.56 -33.46 -6.20
CA ASN A 280 -11.16 -32.48 -5.28
C ASN A 280 -11.38 -33.04 -3.86
N ALA A 281 -10.83 -34.22 -3.59
CA ALA A 281 -11.05 -34.96 -2.36
C ALA A 281 -10.02 -36.08 -2.15
N VAL A 282 -9.83 -36.52 -0.90
CA VAL A 282 -8.98 -37.66 -0.54
C VAL A 282 -9.62 -38.54 0.53
N ASP A 283 -9.49 -39.85 0.35
CA ASP A 283 -9.67 -40.82 1.43
C ASP A 283 -8.31 -41.13 2.06
N TRP A 284 -8.14 -40.79 3.33
CA TRP A 284 -6.91 -40.93 4.10
C TRP A 284 -6.99 -42.12 5.07
N ASN A 285 -5.97 -42.99 5.08
CA ASN A 285 -5.89 -44.08 6.04
C ASN A 285 -5.19 -43.61 7.32
N THR A 286 -5.91 -43.61 8.44
CA THR A 286 -5.39 -43.16 9.74
C THR A 286 -4.32 -44.08 10.33
N GLY A 287 -4.16 -45.29 9.78
CA GLY A 287 -3.11 -46.25 10.11
C GLY A 287 -1.76 -46.02 9.41
N GLY A 288 -1.58 -44.92 8.67
CA GLY A 288 -0.26 -44.45 8.22
C GLY A 288 0.35 -45.17 7.00
N SER A 289 -0.47 -45.77 6.14
CA SER A 289 0.02 -46.26 4.84
C SER A 289 -1.00 -46.00 3.74
N GLY A 290 -0.96 -44.75 3.25
CA GLY A 290 -1.49 -44.38 1.97
C GLY A 290 -2.91 -43.84 1.94
N CYS A 291 -3.25 -43.31 0.78
CA CYS A 291 -4.47 -42.57 0.56
C CYS A 291 -4.98 -42.76 -0.88
N THR A 292 -6.25 -42.45 -1.07
CA THR A 292 -6.89 -42.54 -2.39
C THR A 292 -7.44 -41.18 -2.77
N PRO A 293 -6.80 -40.47 -3.71
CA PRO A 293 -7.36 -39.25 -4.29
C PRO A 293 -8.66 -39.54 -5.04
N ARG A 294 -9.60 -38.61 -4.95
CA ARG A 294 -10.97 -38.74 -5.44
C ARG A 294 -11.36 -37.55 -6.30
N GLN A 295 -12.13 -37.84 -7.35
CA GLN A 295 -12.89 -36.85 -8.10
C GLN A 295 -14.39 -37.07 -7.83
N CYS A 296 -15.00 -36.13 -7.13
CA CYS A 296 -16.42 -36.11 -6.80
C CYS A 296 -17.17 -35.13 -7.70
N ALA A 297 -18.28 -35.57 -8.29
CA ALA A 297 -19.13 -34.71 -9.11
C ALA A 297 -20.11 -33.83 -8.30
N THR A 298 -20.33 -34.15 -7.01
CA THR A 298 -21.30 -33.48 -6.13
C THR A 298 -20.74 -33.32 -4.71
N TYR A 299 -21.03 -32.19 -4.06
CA TYR A 299 -20.63 -31.89 -2.68
C TYR A 299 -21.87 -31.62 -1.79
N PRO A 300 -21.97 -32.17 -0.55
CA PRO A 300 -21.05 -33.13 0.06
C PRO A 300 -21.20 -34.53 -0.57
N PRO A 301 -20.10 -35.30 -0.69
CA PRO A 301 -20.15 -36.64 -1.25
C PRO A 301 -20.85 -37.65 -0.33
N ASN A 302 -21.43 -38.70 -0.90
CA ASN A 302 -21.95 -39.83 -0.12
C ASN A 302 -20.79 -40.61 0.49
N TYR A 303 -20.92 -41.04 1.75
CA TYR A 303 -19.90 -41.77 2.49
C TYR A 303 -20.32 -43.23 2.71
N SER A 304 -19.34 -44.12 2.75
CA SER A 304 -19.50 -45.48 3.24
C SER A 304 -18.64 -45.68 4.48
N SER A 305 -19.23 -46.20 5.55
CA SER A 305 -18.55 -46.43 6.82
C SER A 305 -17.41 -47.43 6.63
N GLN A 306 -16.20 -47.02 6.99
CA GLN A 306 -14.99 -47.83 6.92
C GLN A 306 -14.03 -47.39 8.03
N SER A 307 -13.87 -48.23 9.04
CA SER A 307 -12.98 -47.95 10.17
C SER A 307 -11.52 -47.80 9.71
N GLY A 308 -10.80 -46.84 10.31
CA GLY A 308 -9.42 -46.53 9.96
C GLY A 308 -9.25 -45.59 8.76
N TRP A 309 -10.33 -44.97 8.27
CA TRP A 309 -10.29 -44.04 7.15
C TRP A 309 -10.97 -42.71 7.48
N GLU A 310 -10.43 -41.63 6.93
CA GLU A 310 -10.97 -40.29 7.01
C GLU A 310 -11.16 -39.73 5.61
N VAL A 311 -12.10 -38.80 5.48
CA VAL A 311 -12.42 -38.17 4.21
C VAL A 311 -12.15 -36.68 4.32
N TRP A 312 -11.33 -36.18 3.41
CA TRP A 312 -10.97 -34.77 3.32
C TRP A 312 -11.34 -34.24 1.93
N ALA A 313 -11.85 -33.02 1.85
CA ALA A 313 -12.30 -32.43 0.61
C ALA A 313 -11.87 -30.97 0.50
N ILE A 314 -11.66 -30.54 -0.74
CA ILE A 314 -11.35 -29.15 -1.04
C ILE A 314 -12.63 -28.31 -0.93
N THR A 315 -12.59 -27.29 -0.08
CA THR A 315 -13.62 -26.28 0.04
C THR A 315 -13.07 -24.92 -0.37
N SER A 316 -13.90 -24.04 -0.92
CA SER A 316 -13.50 -22.67 -1.22
C SER A 316 -13.63 -21.81 0.04
N GLY A 317 -12.50 -21.47 0.68
CA GLY A 317 -12.43 -20.45 1.71
C GLY A 317 -12.42 -19.06 1.06
N THR A 318 -13.39 -18.21 1.37
CA THR A 318 -13.44 -16.83 0.85
C THR A 318 -13.14 -15.86 1.98
N SER A 319 -12.05 -15.10 1.86
CA SER A 319 -11.77 -13.96 2.72
C SER A 319 -12.12 -12.67 1.98
N THR A 320 -12.88 -11.79 2.62
CA THR A 320 -13.22 -10.48 2.05
C THR A 320 -12.81 -9.38 3.01
N THR A 321 -12.03 -8.43 2.51
CA THR A 321 -11.68 -7.21 3.21
C THR A 321 -12.30 -6.03 2.45
N THR A 322 -12.94 -5.12 3.18
CA THR A 322 -13.46 -3.88 2.60
C THR A 322 -12.92 -2.70 3.37
N SER A 323 -12.27 -1.77 2.67
CA SER A 323 -11.84 -0.49 3.20
C SER A 323 -12.60 0.63 2.52
N THR A 324 -13.11 1.58 3.30
CA THR A 324 -13.75 2.79 2.78
C THR A 324 -13.06 4.01 3.37
N THR A 325 -12.65 4.92 2.49
CA THR A 325 -12.09 6.22 2.83
C THR A 325 -12.99 7.31 2.26
N THR A 326 -13.49 8.19 3.11
CA THR A 326 -14.23 9.39 2.66
C THR A 326 -13.42 10.63 3.03
N THR A 327 -13.16 11.47 2.05
CA THR A 327 -12.50 12.77 2.19
C THR A 327 -13.46 13.86 1.74
N THR A 328 -13.85 14.74 2.66
CA THR A 328 -14.70 15.90 2.34
C THR A 328 -13.89 17.18 2.48
N THR A 329 -13.81 17.95 1.42
CA THR A 329 -13.13 19.24 1.33
C THR A 329 -14.16 20.33 1.10
N THR A 330 -14.30 21.26 2.05
CA THR A 330 -15.18 22.44 1.90
C THR A 330 -14.32 23.67 1.74
N THR A 331 -14.50 24.38 0.63
CA THR A 331 -13.84 25.64 0.31
C THR A 331 -14.86 26.77 0.41
N THR A 332 -14.64 27.68 1.36
CA THR A 332 -15.47 28.88 1.53
C THR A 332 -14.69 30.10 1.11
N THR A 333 -15.23 30.85 0.17
CA THR A 333 -14.63 32.08 -0.33
C THR A 333 -15.36 33.27 0.30
N THR A 334 -14.67 34.15 1.01
CA THR A 334 -15.27 35.35 1.59
C THR A 334 -14.75 36.57 0.83
N THR A 335 -15.67 37.39 0.33
CA THR A 335 -15.32 38.61 -0.41
C THR A 335 -15.49 39.81 0.51
N THR A 336 -14.39 40.43 0.92
CA THR A 336 -14.41 41.65 1.74
C THR A 336 -14.15 42.84 0.82
N THR A 337 -15.07 43.81 0.78
CA THR A 337 -14.90 45.04 0.00
C THR A 337 -14.43 46.14 0.95
N THR A 338 -13.26 46.72 0.69
CA THR A 338 -12.73 47.85 1.49
C THR A 338 -12.74 49.12 0.64
N THR A 339 -13.43 50.14 1.11
CA THR A 339 -13.52 51.45 0.45
C THR A 339 -12.47 52.37 1.06
N THR A 340 -11.51 52.86 0.27
CA THR A 340 -10.49 53.80 0.75
C THR A 340 -10.79 55.20 0.25
N THR A 341 -10.91 56.16 1.18
CA THR A 341 -11.14 57.58 0.88
C THR A 341 -9.83 58.33 1.08
N THR A 342 -9.26 58.89 0.01
CA THR A 342 -8.01 59.66 0.09
C THR A 342 -8.31 61.15 0.28
N THR A 343 -7.78 61.75 1.35
CA THR A 343 -7.93 63.19 1.64
C THR A 343 -6.69 63.94 1.14
N THR A 344 -6.87 64.90 0.22
CA THR A 344 -5.77 65.72 -0.31
C THR A 344 -5.56 66.97 0.56
N THR A 345 -4.32 67.26 0.96
CA THR A 345 -3.94 68.45 1.74
C THR A 345 -3.55 69.60 0.80
N THR A 346 -4.27 70.71 0.86
CA THR A 346 -4.01 71.91 0.05
C THR A 346 -2.96 72.80 0.72
N THR A 347 -1.89 73.16 0.02
CA THR A 347 -0.95 74.21 0.47
C THR A 347 -1.32 75.53 -0.19
N THR A 348 -1.48 76.57 0.63
CA THR A 348 -1.95 77.90 0.25
C THR A 348 -0.90 78.66 -0.56
N THR A 349 -1.11 78.83 -1.87
CA THR A 349 -0.68 80.03 -2.59
C THR A 349 -1.66 80.27 -3.74
N THR A 350 -2.19 81.48 -3.81
CA THR A 350 -3.23 81.96 -4.74
C THR A 350 -3.05 81.50 -6.19
N THR A 351 -3.86 80.53 -6.65
CA THR A 351 -4.44 80.40 -8.00
C THR A 351 -5.49 79.27 -7.95
N SER A 352 -6.62 79.44 -8.67
CA SER A 352 -7.76 78.50 -8.70
C SER A 352 -7.36 77.09 -9.15
N THR A 353 -7.72 76.06 -8.36
CA THR A 353 -7.59 74.64 -8.71
C THR A 353 -8.88 73.87 -8.47
N THR A 354 -9.30 73.10 -9.47
CA THR A 354 -10.43 72.17 -9.46
C THR A 354 -10.02 70.83 -8.83
N THR A 355 -10.73 70.37 -7.80
CA THR A 355 -10.46 69.09 -7.12
C THR A 355 -11.30 67.97 -7.73
N THR A 356 -10.66 66.86 -8.15
CA THR A 356 -11.33 65.64 -8.61
C THR A 356 -11.12 64.54 -7.58
N THR A 357 -12.19 63.95 -7.05
CA THR A 357 -12.13 62.86 -6.07
C THR A 357 -12.30 61.52 -6.79
N THR A 358 -11.29 60.66 -6.75
CA THR A 358 -11.35 59.28 -7.28
C THR A 358 -11.49 58.29 -6.13
N THR A 359 -12.55 57.47 -6.14
CA THR A 359 -12.76 56.37 -5.18
C THR A 359 -12.23 55.07 -5.79
N SER A 360 -11.30 54.41 -5.10
CA SER A 360 -10.80 53.08 -5.46
C SER A 360 -11.40 52.04 -4.52
N THR A 361 -12.09 51.04 -5.06
CA THR A 361 -12.55 49.85 -4.32
C THR A 361 -11.55 48.72 -4.50
N THR A 362 -11.01 48.22 -3.38
CA THR A 362 -10.17 47.02 -3.37
C THR A 362 -11.01 45.87 -2.82
N THR A 363 -11.11 44.80 -3.60
CA THR A 363 -11.81 43.57 -3.21
C THR A 363 -10.78 42.54 -2.78
N THR A 364 -10.84 42.11 -1.52
CA THR A 364 -9.98 41.05 -1.00
C THR A 364 -10.79 39.78 -0.84
N THR A 365 -10.35 38.73 -1.54
CA THR A 365 -10.98 37.41 -1.50
C THR A 365 -10.18 36.49 -0.58
N THR A 366 -10.77 35.99 0.49
CA THR A 366 -10.15 35.01 1.39
C THR A 366 -10.80 33.64 1.21
N THR A 367 -9.98 32.64 0.89
CA THR A 367 -10.43 31.26 0.72
C THR A 367 -10.01 30.45 1.93
N SER A 368 -10.97 29.80 2.59
CA SER A 368 -10.72 28.85 3.69
C SER A 368 -11.11 27.46 3.23
N THR A 369 -10.21 26.49 3.38
CA THR A 369 -10.47 25.08 3.07
C THR A 369 -10.48 24.26 4.35
N THR A 370 -11.46 23.37 4.52
CA THR A 370 -11.51 22.36 5.58
C THR A 370 -11.59 20.98 4.97
N THR A 371 -10.69 20.07 5.37
CA THR A 371 -10.69 18.67 4.93
C THR A 371 -11.00 17.75 6.12
N THR A 372 -11.88 16.77 5.92
CA THR A 372 -12.16 15.70 6.90
C THR A 372 -11.98 14.35 6.23
N THR A 373 -11.16 13.48 6.81
CA THR A 373 -10.96 12.10 6.33
C THR A 373 -11.53 11.10 7.32
N THR A 374 -12.22 10.07 6.83
CA THR A 374 -12.73 8.98 7.68
C THR A 374 -12.39 7.65 7.01
N THR A 375 -11.74 6.74 7.76
CA THR A 375 -11.35 5.42 7.26
C THR A 375 -12.05 4.34 8.07
N SER A 376 -12.81 3.48 7.41
CA SER A 376 -13.35 2.27 8.02
C SER A 376 -12.76 1.04 7.34
N THR A 377 -12.34 0.07 8.15
CA THR A 377 -11.89 -1.23 7.68
C THR A 377 -12.82 -2.29 8.25
N THR A 378 -13.33 -3.14 7.36
CA THR A 378 -14.26 -4.20 7.71
C THR A 378 -13.63 -5.53 7.30
N THR A 379 -13.40 -6.40 8.28
CA THR A 379 -12.83 -7.72 8.09
C THR A 379 -13.84 -8.76 8.58
N THR A 380 -14.33 -9.62 7.69
CA THR A 380 -15.20 -10.74 8.06
C THR A 380 -14.35 -11.99 8.28
N THR A 381 -14.11 -12.35 9.53
CA THR A 381 -13.51 -13.62 9.95
C THR A 381 -14.43 -14.29 10.96
N SER A 382 -14.63 -15.60 10.88
CA SER A 382 -15.41 -16.37 11.86
C SER A 382 -14.79 -16.21 13.26
N PHE A 383 -15.56 -15.75 14.26
CA PHE A 383 -15.11 -15.63 15.64
C PHE A 383 -16.12 -16.17 16.66
N TRP A 384 -15.62 -16.53 17.84
CA TRP A 384 -16.37 -17.09 18.96
C TRP A 384 -17.02 -15.98 19.81
N VAL A 385 -18.32 -16.11 20.05
CA VAL A 385 -19.10 -15.17 20.87
C VAL A 385 -19.73 -15.89 22.05
N LYS A 386 -19.58 -15.33 23.25
CA LYS A 386 -20.31 -15.76 24.44
C LYS A 386 -21.78 -15.35 24.37
N ILE A 387 -22.67 -16.32 24.32
CA ILE A 387 -24.12 -16.11 24.15
C ILE A 387 -24.85 -16.14 25.49
N ALA A 388 -24.39 -16.96 26.45
CA ALA A 388 -25.03 -17.07 27.77
C ALA A 388 -24.04 -17.43 28.87
N SER A 389 -24.37 -17.04 30.11
CA SER A 389 -23.66 -17.44 31.33
C SER A 389 -24.58 -18.27 32.24
N ASN A 390 -23.99 -19.12 33.07
CA ASN A 390 -24.71 -20.07 33.93
C ASN A 390 -25.76 -20.87 33.15
N SER A 391 -25.39 -21.32 31.95
CA SER A 391 -26.26 -21.98 31.00
C SER A 391 -25.52 -23.04 30.21
N VAL A 392 -26.23 -24.04 29.72
CA VAL A 392 -25.76 -25.00 28.71
C VAL A 392 -26.76 -25.06 27.55
N MET A 393 -26.30 -25.46 26.37
CA MET A 393 -27.16 -25.58 25.19
C MET A 393 -28.21 -26.69 25.34
N GLY A 394 -29.43 -26.40 24.88
CA GLY A 394 -30.60 -27.27 25.01
C GLY A 394 -30.75 -28.30 23.89
N ALA A 395 -31.90 -29.00 23.88
CA ALA A 395 -32.15 -30.21 23.08
C ALA A 395 -31.97 -30.10 21.55
N TYR A 396 -31.90 -28.88 21.00
CA TYR A 396 -31.69 -28.62 19.56
C TYR A 396 -30.21 -28.47 19.17
N CYS A 397 -29.31 -28.68 20.14
CA CYS A 397 -27.87 -28.71 19.95
C CYS A 397 -27.32 -30.07 20.39
N THR A 398 -26.88 -30.86 19.42
CA THR A 398 -26.35 -32.20 19.68
C THR A 398 -24.95 -32.09 20.29
N GLY A 399 -24.70 -32.84 21.37
CA GLY A 399 -23.36 -32.95 21.96
C GLY A 399 -22.43 -33.78 21.09
N LEU A 400 -21.25 -33.26 20.80
CA LEU A 400 -20.24 -33.91 19.96
C LEU A 400 -19.11 -34.53 20.79
N GLY A 401 -19.39 -34.85 22.06
CA GLY A 401 -18.44 -35.42 23.00
C GLY A 401 -17.98 -34.43 24.07
N TYR A 402 -17.11 -34.88 24.97
CA TYR A 402 -16.55 -34.09 26.05
C TYR A 402 -15.05 -33.95 25.88
N ASN A 403 -14.54 -32.73 25.98
CA ASN A 403 -13.11 -32.46 25.93
C ASN A 403 -12.63 -31.95 27.30
N PRO A 404 -11.76 -32.70 28.00
CA PRO A 404 -11.08 -32.23 29.19
C PRO A 404 -9.93 -31.28 28.81
N SER A 405 -10.26 -30.09 28.31
CA SER A 405 -9.29 -29.04 27.97
C SER A 405 -9.16 -28.01 29.07
N ALA A 406 -7.96 -27.43 29.21
CA ALA A 406 -7.60 -26.56 30.32
C ALA A 406 -8.12 -25.12 30.14
N THR A 407 -8.27 -24.64 28.90
CA THR A 407 -8.72 -23.28 28.61
C THR A 407 -9.89 -23.25 27.61
N LEU A 408 -10.63 -22.14 27.64
CA LEU A 408 -11.69 -21.88 26.67
C LEU A 408 -11.16 -21.89 25.23
N SER A 409 -9.97 -21.32 24.99
CA SER A 409 -9.34 -21.28 23.67
C SER A 409 -9.01 -22.67 23.12
N ASP A 410 -8.61 -23.60 23.99
CA ASP A 410 -8.35 -24.99 23.61
C ASP A 410 -9.66 -25.68 23.20
N CYS A 411 -10.75 -25.35 23.89
CA CYS A 411 -12.09 -25.85 23.62
C CYS A 411 -12.70 -25.30 22.33
N GLU A 412 -12.49 -24.02 22.05
CA GLU A 412 -12.85 -23.37 20.79
C GLU A 412 -12.11 -24.01 19.61
N SER A 413 -10.79 -24.19 19.75
CA SER A 413 -9.94 -24.84 18.75
C SER A 413 -10.33 -26.30 18.53
N TYR A 414 -10.65 -27.01 19.61
CA TYR A 414 -11.12 -28.39 19.52
C TYR A 414 -12.49 -28.50 18.85
N CYS A 415 -13.44 -27.60 19.14
CA CYS A 415 -14.69 -27.57 18.40
C CYS A 415 -14.46 -27.30 16.91
N LEU A 416 -13.56 -26.40 16.53
CA LEU A 416 -13.21 -26.19 15.12
C LEU A 416 -12.59 -27.43 14.46
N SER A 417 -11.99 -28.32 15.25
CA SER A 417 -11.49 -29.61 14.76
C SER A 417 -12.56 -30.69 14.61
N ILE A 418 -13.78 -30.48 15.14
CA ILE A 418 -14.89 -31.44 15.04
C ILE A 418 -15.89 -30.99 13.97
N SER A 419 -16.08 -31.84 12.96
CA SER A 419 -17.04 -31.61 11.88
C SER A 419 -18.47 -31.37 12.41
N GLY A 420 -19.12 -30.32 11.90
CA GLY A 420 -20.46 -29.91 12.31
C GLY A 420 -20.51 -29.09 13.61
N CYS A 421 -19.40 -28.91 14.31
CA CYS A 421 -19.38 -28.11 15.52
C CYS A 421 -19.46 -26.62 15.20
N ASN A 422 -20.44 -25.94 15.81
CA ASN A 422 -20.64 -24.49 15.66
C ASN A 422 -20.85 -23.79 17.00
N ALA A 423 -20.65 -24.52 18.10
CA ALA A 423 -20.99 -24.10 19.45
C ALA A 423 -20.21 -24.88 20.52
N VAL A 424 -20.03 -24.30 21.71
CA VAL A 424 -19.33 -24.91 22.85
C VAL A 424 -20.04 -24.57 24.15
N ASP A 425 -20.31 -25.58 24.98
CA ASP A 425 -20.59 -25.41 26.40
C ASP A 425 -19.28 -25.50 27.19
N TRP A 426 -18.84 -24.40 27.80
CA TRP A 426 -17.59 -24.29 28.56
C TRP A 426 -17.84 -24.28 30.06
N ASN A 427 -17.11 -25.12 30.82
CA ASN A 427 -17.17 -25.11 32.27
C ASN A 427 -16.21 -24.05 32.85
N THR A 428 -16.76 -23.05 33.53
CA THR A 428 -15.96 -21.93 34.08
C THR A 428 -15.05 -22.33 35.24
N GLY A 429 -15.22 -23.54 35.78
CA GLY A 429 -14.32 -24.16 36.75
C GLY A 429 -13.08 -24.84 36.15
N GLY A 430 -12.87 -24.78 34.83
CA GLY A 430 -11.66 -25.26 34.16
C GLY A 430 -11.56 -26.78 33.99
N SER A 431 -12.67 -27.50 34.07
CA SER A 431 -12.69 -28.98 33.99
C SER A 431 -13.04 -29.55 32.62
N GLY A 432 -13.31 -28.71 31.62
CA GLY A 432 -13.51 -29.10 30.22
C GLY A 432 -14.69 -28.44 29.52
N CYS A 433 -14.96 -28.84 28.28
CA CYS A 433 -16.08 -28.38 27.48
C CYS A 433 -16.81 -29.50 26.75
N THR A 434 -18.02 -29.18 26.31
CA THR A 434 -18.80 -30.00 25.39
C THR A 434 -19.00 -29.23 24.08
N PRO A 435 -18.30 -29.63 23.00
CA PRO A 435 -18.57 -29.11 21.67
C PRO A 435 -19.98 -29.51 21.20
N ARG A 436 -20.65 -28.63 20.46
CA ARG A 436 -22.05 -28.73 20.08
C ARG A 436 -22.24 -28.47 18.58
N GLN A 437 -23.17 -29.20 17.98
CA GLN A 437 -23.75 -28.90 16.67
C GLN A 437 -25.19 -28.43 16.86
N CYS A 438 -25.45 -27.16 16.57
CA CYS A 438 -26.77 -26.56 16.64
C CYS A 438 -27.35 -26.36 15.24
N ALA A 439 -28.59 -26.81 15.04
CA ALA A 439 -29.30 -26.64 13.77
C ALA A 439 -29.89 -25.23 13.57
N THR A 440 -30.02 -24.44 14.65
CA THR A 440 -30.65 -23.11 14.64
C THR A 440 -29.88 -22.11 15.50
N TYR A 441 -29.79 -20.86 15.05
CA TYR A 441 -29.15 -19.75 15.77
C TYR A 441 -30.16 -18.62 16.06
N PRO A 442 -30.20 -18.04 17.29
CA PRO A 442 -29.46 -18.44 18.48
C PRO A 442 -30.02 -19.74 19.10
N PRO A 443 -29.18 -20.58 19.71
CA PRO A 443 -29.59 -21.86 20.28
C PRO A 443 -30.39 -21.68 21.58
N ASN A 444 -31.34 -22.58 21.83
CA ASN A 444 -32.06 -22.64 23.11
C ASN A 444 -31.11 -23.06 24.24
N TYR A 445 -31.26 -22.52 25.45
CA TYR A 445 -30.39 -22.81 26.60
C TYR A 445 -31.18 -23.18 27.85
N SER A 446 -30.58 -24.02 28.69
CA SER A 446 -31.09 -24.37 30.02
C SER A 446 -30.15 -23.86 31.10
N SER A 447 -30.70 -23.42 32.23
CA SER A 447 -29.88 -22.86 33.32
C SER A 447 -29.04 -23.95 33.99
N GLN A 448 -27.74 -23.70 34.06
CA GLN A 448 -26.78 -24.57 34.73
C GLN A 448 -25.62 -23.72 35.26
N SER A 449 -25.54 -23.55 36.57
CA SER A 449 -24.50 -22.77 37.23
C SER A 449 -23.09 -23.30 36.90
N GLY A 450 -22.15 -22.40 36.61
CA GLY A 450 -20.75 -22.77 36.32
C GLY A 450 -20.48 -23.15 34.86
N TRP A 451 -21.45 -22.93 33.97
CA TRP A 451 -21.31 -23.19 32.54
C TRP A 451 -21.59 -21.95 31.70
N GLU A 452 -20.88 -21.81 30.60
CA GLU A 452 -21.02 -20.73 29.63
C GLU A 452 -21.26 -21.30 28.24
N VAL A 453 -22.04 -20.59 27.46
CA VAL A 453 -22.40 -20.98 26.10
C VAL A 453 -21.69 -20.05 25.11
N TRP A 454 -20.90 -20.62 24.22
CA TRP A 454 -20.14 -19.92 23.17
C TRP A 454 -20.54 -20.46 21.80
N ALA A 455 -20.60 -19.62 20.77
CA ALA A 455 -20.86 -20.09 19.40
C ALA A 455 -20.11 -19.31 18.34
N ILE A 456 -19.89 -19.97 17.20
CA ILE A 456 -19.33 -19.35 16.01
C ILE A 456 -20.41 -18.48 15.40
N THR A 457 -20.13 -17.19 15.30
CA THR A 457 -20.96 -16.29 14.50
C THR A 457 -20.19 -15.87 13.26
N SER A 458 -20.87 -15.81 12.12
CA SER A 458 -20.40 -15.02 10.99
C SER A 458 -20.56 -13.55 11.38
N GLY A 459 -19.56 -13.03 12.09
CA GLY A 459 -19.55 -11.66 12.59
C GLY A 459 -18.63 -10.77 11.77
N THR A 460 -19.13 -9.59 11.43
CA THR A 460 -18.35 -8.53 10.78
C THR A 460 -17.52 -7.81 11.84
N SER A 461 -16.21 -8.01 11.89
CA SER A 461 -15.35 -7.18 12.73
C SER A 461 -15.10 -5.86 11.97
N THR A 462 -15.71 -4.79 12.45
CA THR A 462 -15.59 -3.46 11.84
C THR A 462 -14.70 -2.62 12.73
N THR A 463 -13.48 -2.33 12.28
CA THR A 463 -12.60 -1.36 12.93
C THR A 463 -12.76 -0.03 12.20
N THR A 464 -13.52 0.88 12.80
CA THR A 464 -13.66 2.25 12.31
C THR A 464 -12.67 3.13 13.03
N SER A 465 -11.72 3.72 12.30
CA SER A 465 -10.81 4.72 12.83
C SER A 465 -11.14 6.06 12.18
N THR A 466 -11.73 6.96 12.96
CA THR A 466 -12.06 8.31 12.50
C THR A 466 -10.93 9.25 12.88
N THR A 467 -10.17 9.72 11.90
CA THR A 467 -9.13 10.75 12.10
C THR A 467 -9.58 12.06 11.47
N THR A 468 -10.15 12.95 12.27
CA THR A 468 -10.55 14.29 11.83
C THR A 468 -9.35 15.22 11.83
N THR A 469 -8.75 15.46 10.67
CA THR A 469 -7.66 16.44 10.52
C THR A 469 -8.17 17.76 9.96
N THR A 470 -8.63 18.66 10.83
CA THR A 470 -9.05 20.02 10.43
C THR A 470 -7.82 20.85 10.06
N THR A 471 -7.49 20.92 8.77
CA THR A 471 -6.46 21.84 8.27
C THR A 471 -7.16 23.07 7.70
N THR A 472 -7.06 24.21 8.37
CA THR A 472 -7.55 25.50 7.85
C THR A 472 -6.43 26.15 7.06
N THR A 473 -6.49 26.08 5.73
CA THR A 473 -5.55 26.79 4.87
C THR A 473 -6.20 28.05 4.33
N THR A 474 -5.65 29.21 4.67
CA THR A 474 -5.89 30.48 3.98
C THR A 474 -4.85 30.62 2.88
N THR A 475 -5.21 30.37 1.62
CA THR A 475 -4.25 30.39 0.50
C THR A 475 -4.51 31.54 -0.45
N THR A 476 -3.45 32.32 -0.68
CA THR A 476 -3.17 32.98 -1.95
C THR A 476 -2.52 31.96 -2.89
N ALA A 477 -3.29 31.46 -3.88
CA ALA A 477 -2.91 30.70 -5.09
C ALA A 477 -2.07 29.39 -4.94
N PRO A 478 -2.19 28.41 -5.89
CA PRO A 478 -2.06 26.97 -5.57
C PRO A 478 -0.72 26.31 -5.97
N CYS A 479 -0.37 25.23 -5.26
CA CYS A 479 0.67 24.24 -5.63
C CYS A 479 0.06 22.97 -6.26
N ILE A 480 0.82 22.39 -7.21
CA ILE A 480 0.59 21.16 -7.98
C ILE A 480 1.09 19.93 -7.20
N GLN A 481 0.52 18.74 -7.48
CA GLN A 481 0.88 17.45 -6.89
C GLN A 481 2.35 17.04 -7.14
N VAL A 482 2.92 16.32 -6.16
CA VAL A 482 4.28 15.78 -6.17
C VAL A 482 4.42 14.70 -7.23
N ALA A 483 4.88 15.12 -8.41
CA ALA A 483 5.65 14.27 -9.31
C ALA A 483 7.05 14.10 -8.72
N TYR A 484 7.79 13.05 -9.10
CA TYR A 484 9.25 13.07 -9.04
C TYR A 484 9.71 14.46 -9.50
N PRO A 485 10.63 15.14 -8.79
CA PRO A 485 11.19 16.38 -9.30
C PRO A 485 11.96 16.00 -10.57
N TYR A 486 11.30 16.11 -11.73
CA TYR A 486 11.87 15.76 -13.04
C TYR A 486 13.12 16.60 -13.37
N ASP A 487 13.39 17.63 -12.56
CA ASP A 487 14.53 18.54 -12.66
C ASP A 487 15.47 18.54 -11.42
N ALA A 488 15.30 17.63 -10.44
CA ALA A 488 16.25 17.57 -9.31
C ALA A 488 17.61 17.05 -9.79
N HIS A 489 18.70 17.74 -9.40
CA HIS A 489 20.06 17.28 -9.69
C HIS A 489 20.47 16.10 -8.79
N SER A 490 20.00 16.08 -7.54
CA SER A 490 20.35 15.05 -6.56
C SER A 490 19.17 14.82 -5.61
N TYR A 491 18.96 13.59 -5.17
CA TYR A 491 17.86 13.22 -4.30
C TYR A 491 18.24 12.09 -3.35
N TRP A 492 18.21 12.36 -2.05
CA TRP A 492 18.41 11.36 -1.00
C TRP A 492 17.06 10.91 -0.46
N ALA A 493 16.60 9.75 -0.92
CA ALA A 493 15.31 9.18 -0.53
C ALA A 493 15.27 8.69 0.93
N MET A 494 16.44 8.52 1.56
CA MET A 494 16.61 8.01 2.93
C MET A 494 16.06 6.58 3.13
N GLU A 495 15.94 5.78 2.06
CA GLU A 495 15.45 4.40 2.09
C GLU A 495 16.51 3.44 2.65
N ASN A 496 16.77 3.57 3.96
CA ASN A 496 17.76 2.79 4.72
C ASN A 496 19.23 3.03 4.34
N ASN A 497 19.53 4.04 3.52
CA ASN A 497 20.89 4.41 3.15
C ASN A 497 21.00 5.91 2.83
N ALA A 498 22.24 6.38 2.68
CA ALA A 498 22.58 7.76 2.31
C ALA A 498 22.89 7.92 0.81
N ALA A 499 22.37 7.02 -0.05
CA ALA A 499 22.61 7.09 -1.49
C ALA A 499 21.80 8.22 -2.12
N ASP A 500 22.42 8.86 -3.12
CA ASP A 500 21.72 9.74 -4.04
C ASP A 500 21.12 8.88 -5.17
N SER A 501 19.81 9.00 -5.37
CA SER A 501 19.06 8.22 -6.36
C SER A 501 19.10 8.81 -7.78
N ILE A 502 19.66 10.01 -7.95
CA ILE A 502 19.68 10.71 -9.25
C ILE A 502 21.11 10.87 -9.78
N SER A 503 22.05 11.35 -8.97
CA SER A 503 23.42 11.62 -9.39
C SER A 503 24.46 10.79 -8.63
N ASN A 504 25.71 11.26 -8.60
CA ASN A 504 26.82 10.60 -7.92
C ASN A 504 27.20 11.27 -6.58
N LEU A 505 26.29 12.04 -5.98
CA LEU A 505 26.49 12.69 -4.69
C LEU A 505 26.05 11.81 -3.50
N SER A 506 26.23 10.49 -3.61
CA SER A 506 25.98 9.56 -2.50
C SER A 506 26.88 9.89 -1.30
N GLY A 507 26.28 9.91 -0.12
CA GLY A 507 26.96 10.20 1.13
C GLY A 507 27.30 8.96 1.95
N THR A 508 28.05 9.17 3.03
CA THR A 508 28.29 8.18 4.07
C THR A 508 27.75 8.71 5.40
N THR A 509 27.22 7.80 6.21
CA THR A 509 26.70 8.16 7.53
C THR A 509 27.84 8.29 8.54
N VAL A 510 27.74 9.27 9.43
CA VAL A 510 28.69 9.52 10.50
C VAL A 510 28.01 9.29 11.85
N ASN A 511 28.65 8.50 12.72
CA ASN A 511 28.15 8.13 14.05
C ASN A 511 26.79 7.40 14.05
N SER A 512 26.52 6.63 12.99
CA SER A 512 25.40 5.66 12.90
C SER A 512 24.00 6.24 13.19
N PRO A 513 23.53 7.23 12.41
CA PRO A 513 22.14 7.68 12.44
C PRO A 513 21.18 6.55 12.04
N THR A 514 19.91 6.69 12.42
CA THR A 514 18.88 5.66 12.19
C THR A 514 17.93 6.07 11.07
N PHE A 515 17.62 5.15 10.15
CA PHE A 515 16.59 5.33 9.14
C PHE A 515 15.26 4.72 9.60
N TYR A 516 14.14 5.37 9.29
CA TYR A 516 12.79 4.91 9.62
C TYR A 516 11.86 4.95 8.40
N ALA A 517 10.96 3.98 8.29
CA ALA A 517 9.91 3.94 7.25
C ALA A 517 8.61 4.68 7.65
N GLN A 518 8.67 5.60 8.61
CA GLN A 518 7.51 6.31 9.18
C GLN A 518 7.63 7.83 9.04
N GLY A 519 8.01 8.29 7.86
CA GLY A 519 8.05 9.70 7.49
C GLY A 519 6.70 10.27 7.12
N ILE A 520 6.73 11.53 6.66
CA ILE A 520 5.54 12.19 6.12
C ILE A 520 5.01 11.39 4.91
N ASN A 521 3.69 11.17 4.86
CA ASN A 521 3.02 10.38 3.83
C ASN A 521 3.56 8.95 3.61
N GLY A 522 4.16 8.33 4.63
CA GLY A 522 4.71 6.97 4.54
C GLY A 522 6.07 6.89 3.83
N GLY A 523 6.74 8.03 3.60
CA GLY A 523 8.12 8.06 3.11
C GLY A 523 9.14 7.64 4.18
N TYR A 524 10.41 7.52 3.79
CA TYR A 524 11.50 7.24 4.72
C TYR A 524 12.08 8.52 5.32
N THR A 525 12.59 8.43 6.55
CA THR A 525 13.26 9.54 7.25
C THR A 525 14.58 9.11 7.84
N LEU A 526 15.48 10.07 7.97
CA LEU A 526 16.73 9.95 8.72
C LEU A 526 16.54 10.65 10.07
N ARG A 527 16.75 9.91 11.16
CA ARG A 527 16.77 10.46 12.51
C ARG A 527 18.20 10.77 12.93
N LEU A 528 18.42 11.99 13.41
CA LEU A 528 19.70 12.49 13.86
C LEU A 528 19.63 12.88 15.33
N ILE A 529 20.58 12.36 16.12
CA ILE A 529 20.71 12.69 17.53
C ILE A 529 21.90 13.65 17.69
N ARG A 530 21.60 14.90 18.06
CA ARG A 530 22.63 15.94 18.17
C ARG A 530 23.72 15.60 19.18
N SER A 531 23.36 15.04 20.33
CA SER A 531 24.32 14.65 21.38
C SER A 531 25.28 13.53 20.93
N SER A 532 24.94 12.79 19.87
CA SER A 532 25.78 11.75 19.27
C SER A 532 26.55 12.24 18.03
N THR A 533 26.43 13.52 17.67
CA THR A 533 27.10 14.13 16.50
C THR A 533 26.83 13.36 15.20
N GLN A 534 25.56 13.07 14.95
CA GLN A 534 25.11 12.26 13.81
C GLN A 534 24.78 13.12 12.59
N TYR A 535 25.23 12.70 11.40
CA TYR A 535 24.95 13.38 10.12
C TYR A 535 25.35 12.49 8.94
N ILE A 536 25.11 12.97 7.72
CA ILE A 536 25.65 12.40 6.48
C ILE A 536 26.72 13.34 5.93
N THR A 537 27.83 12.77 5.46
CA THR A 537 28.88 13.52 4.74
C THR A 537 28.98 13.05 3.30
N ILE A 538 29.15 13.99 2.39
CA ILE A 538 29.34 13.74 0.96
C ILE A 538 30.70 14.34 0.60
N PRO A 539 31.73 13.50 0.40
CA PRO A 539 33.10 13.98 0.17
C PRO A 539 33.27 14.57 -1.24
N THR A 540 32.38 14.26 -2.16
CA THR A 540 32.38 14.80 -3.53
C THR A 540 31.99 16.27 -3.50
N TYR A 541 32.89 17.14 -3.98
CA TYR A 541 32.60 18.56 -4.15
C TYR A 541 31.57 18.76 -5.26
N GLN A 542 30.50 19.49 -4.95
CA GLN A 542 29.53 20.01 -5.91
C GLN A 542 29.70 21.52 -6.00
N SER A 543 29.84 22.06 -7.21
CA SER A 543 29.95 23.50 -7.39
C SER A 543 28.58 24.16 -7.36
N PHE A 544 28.45 25.18 -6.51
CA PHE A 544 27.34 26.14 -6.48
C PHE A 544 27.79 27.56 -6.86
N VAL A 545 29.04 27.71 -7.32
CA VAL A 545 29.69 29.00 -7.54
C VAL A 545 28.98 29.76 -8.64
N SER A 546 28.44 30.93 -8.33
CA SER A 546 27.79 31.80 -9.32
C SER A 546 26.69 31.10 -10.15
N THR A 547 25.95 30.19 -9.50
CA THR A 547 24.85 29.45 -10.13
C THR A 547 23.58 29.55 -9.31
N SER A 548 22.42 29.56 -9.98
CA SER A 548 21.13 29.41 -9.30
C SER A 548 20.96 27.97 -8.81
N PHE A 549 20.37 27.80 -7.62
CA PHE A 549 20.07 26.49 -7.07
C PHE A 549 18.86 26.53 -6.14
N THR A 550 18.32 25.35 -5.86
CA THR A 550 17.28 25.15 -4.85
C THR A 550 17.61 23.93 -4.02
N VAL A 551 17.51 24.04 -2.70
CA VAL A 551 17.59 22.92 -1.77
C VAL A 551 16.29 22.88 -0.98
N GLU A 552 15.59 21.76 -1.03
CA GLU A 552 14.35 21.57 -0.27
C GLU A 552 14.38 20.28 0.53
N MET A 553 13.66 20.27 1.66
CA MET A 553 13.61 19.13 2.56
C MET A 553 12.40 19.21 3.51
N TRP A 554 11.95 18.04 3.93
CA TRP A 554 11.09 17.90 5.10
C TRP A 554 11.95 17.74 6.35
N ILE A 555 11.63 18.49 7.41
CA ILE A 555 12.34 18.39 8.70
C ILE A 555 11.35 18.30 9.87
N TYR A 556 11.80 17.67 10.94
CA TYR A 556 11.07 17.55 12.21
C TYR A 556 12.04 17.82 13.37
N PRO A 557 12.28 19.08 13.76
CA PRO A 557 13.17 19.37 14.88
C PRO A 557 12.58 18.85 16.19
N THR A 558 13.29 18.00 16.92
CA THR A 558 12.83 17.48 18.23
C THR A 558 13.22 18.37 19.40
N SER A 559 14.23 19.24 19.20
CA SER A 559 14.64 20.26 20.15
C SER A 559 14.89 21.59 19.44
N MET A 560 14.63 22.70 20.15
CA MET A 560 15.04 24.04 19.71
C MET A 560 15.51 24.87 20.88
N ASP A 561 16.81 25.03 20.96
CA ASP A 561 17.49 26.00 21.80
C ASP A 561 17.69 27.30 21.01
N SER A 562 17.25 28.43 21.58
CA SER A 562 17.34 29.76 20.95
C SER A 562 18.77 30.24 20.75
N SER A 563 19.75 29.62 21.38
CA SER A 563 21.17 29.95 21.26
C SER A 563 21.97 28.97 20.38
N ALA A 564 21.37 27.84 19.98
CA ALA A 564 22.05 26.80 19.23
C ALA A 564 21.87 26.98 17.71
N LEU A 565 22.92 26.60 16.97
CA LEU A 565 22.88 26.42 15.52
C LEU A 565 22.59 24.94 15.24
N TYR A 566 21.53 24.65 14.50
CA TYR A 566 21.21 23.31 13.99
C TYR A 566 21.44 23.27 12.48
N GLY A 567 22.50 22.61 12.04
CA GLY A 567 22.85 22.52 10.62
C GLY A 567 21.94 21.55 9.87
N LEU A 568 21.36 21.99 8.76
CA LEU A 568 20.49 21.17 7.90
C LEU A 568 21.24 20.68 6.66
N PHE A 569 21.98 21.60 6.04
CA PHE A 569 22.83 21.34 4.89
C PHE A 569 23.96 22.36 4.91
N GLY A 570 25.17 21.97 4.50
CA GLY A 570 26.22 22.95 4.29
C GLY A 570 27.38 22.47 3.44
N GLN A 571 28.13 23.42 2.91
CA GLN A 571 29.40 23.24 2.23
C GLN A 571 30.38 24.31 2.74
N TYR A 572 31.26 23.88 3.64
CA TYR A 572 32.20 24.75 4.34
C TYR A 572 33.54 24.79 3.59
N GLU A 573 33.94 25.96 3.10
CA GLU A 573 35.30 26.23 2.63
C GLU A 573 36.07 27.10 3.63
N ALA A 574 35.56 28.30 3.94
CA ALA A 574 36.20 29.23 4.86
C ALA A 574 35.19 30.22 5.45
N GLN A 575 35.44 30.69 6.67
CA GLN A 575 34.67 31.76 7.34
C GLN A 575 34.96 33.14 6.74
N THR A 576 34.69 33.29 5.45
CA THR A 576 34.87 34.52 4.67
C THR A 576 33.61 34.77 3.87
N THR A 577 33.29 36.05 3.64
CA THR A 577 32.07 36.44 2.93
C THR A 577 31.97 35.74 1.58
N ASP A 578 30.81 35.17 1.32
CA ASP A 578 30.43 34.42 0.13
C ASP A 578 31.08 33.03 -0.06
N HIS A 579 31.91 32.55 0.89
CA HIS A 579 32.65 31.28 0.77
C HIS A 579 32.15 30.16 1.70
N ASP A 580 31.03 30.36 2.39
CA ASP A 580 30.54 29.36 3.35
C ASP A 580 29.03 29.17 3.21
N PHE A 581 28.63 28.03 2.64
CA PHE A 581 27.23 27.78 2.37
C PHE A 581 26.60 27.04 3.54
N LEU A 582 25.62 27.69 4.18
CA LEU A 582 24.91 27.16 5.34
C LEU A 582 23.40 27.28 5.18
N LEU A 583 22.71 26.15 5.34
CA LEU A 583 21.29 26.07 5.63
C LEU A 583 21.12 25.57 7.07
N ALA A 584 20.50 26.38 7.93
CA ALA A 584 20.41 26.07 9.36
C ALA A 584 19.13 26.58 10.00
N ILE A 585 18.88 26.10 11.21
CA ILE A 585 18.00 26.77 12.18
C ILE A 585 18.89 27.48 13.20
N ILE A 586 18.70 28.79 13.35
CA ILE A 586 19.40 29.63 14.33
C ILE A 586 18.36 30.53 15.01
N GLY A 587 18.29 30.50 16.34
CA GLY A 587 17.29 31.30 17.05
C GLY A 587 15.84 30.90 16.72
N ALA A 588 15.61 29.61 16.46
CA ALA A 588 14.33 29.06 15.99
C ALA A 588 13.82 29.67 14.66
N GLN A 589 14.72 30.18 13.81
CA GLN A 589 14.41 30.67 12.46
C GLN A 589 15.28 29.95 11.46
N PHE A 590 14.75 29.71 10.25
CA PHE A 590 15.57 29.24 9.15
C PHE A 590 16.53 30.32 8.68
N ARG A 591 17.73 29.88 8.29
CA ARG A 591 18.74 30.73 7.68
C ARG A 591 19.28 30.06 6.42
N LEU A 592 19.36 30.83 5.34
CA LEU A 592 20.23 30.57 4.21
C LEU A 592 21.36 31.61 4.25
N SER A 593 22.60 31.15 4.27
CA SER A 593 23.77 32.00 4.49
C SER A 593 24.89 31.63 3.52
N PHE A 594 25.55 32.66 2.98
CA PHE A 594 26.85 32.57 2.33
C PHE A 594 27.98 33.14 3.19
N TYR A 595 27.74 33.26 4.50
CA TYR A 595 28.57 33.99 5.49
C TYR A 595 28.63 35.49 5.25
N GLY A 596 28.05 36.26 6.17
CA GLY A 596 27.97 37.73 6.05
C GLY A 596 26.99 38.24 4.99
N ASP A 597 26.37 37.33 4.22
CA ASP A 597 25.28 37.57 3.28
C ASP A 597 24.15 36.55 3.54
N ASP A 598 23.35 36.87 4.57
CA ASP A 598 22.42 35.93 5.21
C ASP A 598 20.96 36.34 5.00
N ALA A 599 20.13 35.42 4.53
CA ALA A 599 18.68 35.49 4.59
C ALA A 599 18.17 34.77 5.85
N ASN A 600 17.42 35.48 6.70
CA ASN A 600 16.77 34.92 7.89
C ASN A 600 15.26 34.93 7.72
N SER A 601 14.60 33.82 8.02
CA SER A 601 13.14 33.73 8.01
C SER A 601 12.53 34.55 9.15
N GLY A 602 11.40 35.20 8.92
CA GLY A 602 10.61 35.86 9.96
C GLY A 602 9.77 34.89 10.80
N THR A 603 9.47 33.70 10.28
CA THR A 603 8.71 32.68 11.03
C THR A 603 9.54 32.04 12.13
N THR A 604 9.03 32.09 13.36
CA THR A 604 9.56 31.33 14.50
C THR A 604 9.04 29.90 14.46
N LEU A 605 9.96 28.95 14.41
CA LEU A 605 9.68 27.53 14.38
C LEU A 605 9.40 26.99 15.79
N SER A 606 8.57 25.96 15.87
CA SER A 606 8.31 25.15 17.07
C SER A 606 8.83 23.73 16.91
N ALA A 607 9.39 23.16 17.99
CA ALA A 607 9.85 21.77 18.00
C ALA A 607 8.66 20.81 17.85
N ASN A 608 8.93 19.55 17.51
CA ASN A 608 7.97 18.48 17.31
C ASN A 608 6.89 18.82 16.26
N THR A 609 7.29 19.54 15.22
CA THR A 609 6.41 19.98 14.14
C THR A 609 7.10 19.71 12.80
N TRP A 610 6.39 19.12 11.86
CA TRP A 610 6.89 18.95 10.50
C TRP A 610 6.88 20.28 9.75
N TYR A 611 8.01 20.60 9.12
CA TYR A 611 8.12 21.70 8.17
C TYR A 611 8.64 21.17 6.85
N HIS A 612 8.00 21.58 5.75
CA HIS A 612 8.64 21.59 4.45
C HIS A 612 9.35 22.93 4.29
N VAL A 613 10.64 22.91 3.99
CA VAL A 613 11.40 24.14 3.73
C VAL A 613 12.08 24.05 2.38
N ALA A 614 12.00 25.12 1.60
CA ALA A 614 12.74 25.26 0.36
C ALA A 614 13.56 26.55 0.40
N PHE A 615 14.85 26.41 0.08
CA PHE A 615 15.83 27.47 0.04
C PHE A 615 16.24 27.70 -1.42
N VAL A 616 15.94 28.87 -1.95
CA VAL A 616 16.14 29.20 -3.36
C VAL A 616 17.17 30.32 -3.46
N TYR A 617 18.19 30.14 -4.30
CA TYR A 617 19.08 31.21 -4.72
C TYR A 617 18.97 31.40 -6.24
N ASP A 618 18.61 32.61 -6.66
CA ASP A 618 18.64 33.01 -8.07
C ASP A 618 19.86 33.92 -8.30
N TYR A 619 20.85 33.40 -9.02
CA TYR A 619 22.07 34.11 -9.35
C TYR A 619 21.84 35.33 -10.23
N SER A 620 20.88 35.26 -11.17
CA SER A 620 20.63 36.32 -12.14
C SER A 620 20.09 37.59 -11.47
N SER A 621 19.21 37.40 -10.49
CA SER A 621 18.63 38.49 -9.69
C SER A 621 19.36 38.73 -8.37
N ARG A 622 20.31 37.85 -7.98
CA ARG A 622 20.95 37.79 -6.66
C ARG A 622 19.92 37.77 -5.53
N THR A 623 18.93 36.90 -5.66
CA THR A 623 17.82 36.80 -4.69
C THR A 623 17.92 35.49 -3.92
N GLN A 624 17.94 35.60 -2.60
CA GLN A 624 17.82 34.50 -1.65
C GLN A 624 16.38 34.44 -1.15
N THR A 625 15.70 33.32 -1.32
CA THR A 625 14.29 33.17 -0.91
C THR A 625 14.12 31.93 -0.04
N ILE A 626 13.39 32.06 1.07
CA ILE A 626 13.03 30.93 1.93
C ILE A 626 11.52 30.75 1.86
N TYR A 627 11.10 29.53 1.56
CA TYR A 627 9.71 29.10 1.60
C TYR A 627 9.50 28.12 2.74
N ILE A 628 8.44 28.30 3.52
CA ILE A 628 8.05 27.41 4.61
C ILE A 628 6.64 26.89 4.29
N ASN A 629 6.49 25.56 4.25
CA ASN A 629 5.26 24.88 3.87
C ASN A 629 4.67 25.37 2.54
N GLY A 630 5.54 25.69 1.58
CA GLY A 630 5.17 26.18 0.25
C GLY A 630 4.83 27.68 0.18
N VAL A 631 4.86 28.41 1.31
CA VAL A 631 4.61 29.85 1.36
C VAL A 631 5.93 30.61 1.48
N GLN A 632 6.12 31.65 0.66
CA GLN A 632 7.31 32.50 0.75
C GLN A 632 7.31 33.23 2.11
N ASP A 633 8.36 33.02 2.89
CA ASP A 633 8.54 33.68 4.18
C ASP A 633 9.40 34.95 4.04
N ILE A 634 10.52 34.85 3.32
CA ILE A 634 11.41 35.98 3.06
C ILE A 634 11.97 35.94 1.64
N SER A 635 12.22 37.12 1.09
CA SER A 635 13.01 37.34 -0.13
C SER A 635 14.05 38.42 0.17
N HIS A 636 15.32 38.05 0.12
CA HIS A 636 16.47 38.86 0.47
C HIS A 636 17.32 39.12 -0.78
N SER A 637 17.74 40.37 -0.99
CA SER A 637 18.69 40.73 -2.05
C SER A 637 20.10 40.53 -1.54
N SER A 638 20.75 39.48 -2.03
CA SER A 638 22.11 39.11 -1.68
C SER A 638 23.11 40.09 -2.29
N ALA A 639 24.15 40.42 -1.53
CA ALA A 639 25.21 41.34 -1.92
C ALA A 639 26.12 40.74 -3.00
N GLY A 640 26.41 39.44 -2.90
CA GLY A 640 27.32 38.71 -3.78
C GLY A 640 26.85 37.28 -4.03
N PRO A 641 27.28 36.63 -5.13
CA PRO A 641 26.97 35.23 -5.32
C PRO A 641 27.76 34.35 -4.37
N TYR A 642 27.31 33.11 -4.15
CA TYR A 642 28.18 32.12 -3.54
C TYR A 642 29.44 31.90 -4.40
N LEU A 643 30.60 31.91 -3.75
CA LEU A 643 31.94 31.81 -4.33
C LEU A 643 32.74 30.60 -3.82
N GLY A 644 32.16 29.78 -2.94
CA GLY A 644 32.85 28.64 -2.34
C GLY A 644 33.30 27.60 -3.37
N ALA A 645 34.61 27.41 -3.50
CA ALA A 645 35.22 26.60 -4.55
C ALA A 645 35.66 25.20 -4.08
N SER A 646 35.48 24.89 -2.80
CA SER A 646 35.85 23.61 -2.20
C SER A 646 34.98 23.27 -0.99
N GLY A 647 35.24 22.12 -0.35
CA GLY A 647 34.53 21.67 0.85
C GLY A 647 33.62 20.47 0.62
N ALA A 648 33.52 19.61 1.63
CA ALA A 648 32.57 18.51 1.63
C ALA A 648 31.16 19.03 1.95
N ILE A 649 30.15 18.36 1.41
CA ILE A 649 28.76 18.63 1.78
C ILE A 649 28.40 17.83 3.03
N THR A 650 27.67 18.43 3.95
CA THR A 650 27.03 17.74 5.07
C THR A 650 25.52 17.86 4.99
N ILE A 651 24.80 16.78 5.27
CA ILE A 651 23.34 16.76 5.47
C ILE A 651 23.08 16.46 6.94
N GLY A 652 22.28 17.30 7.59
CA GLY A 652 21.95 17.20 9.00
C GLY A 652 23.07 17.63 9.95
N SER A 653 24.07 18.36 9.44
CA SER A 653 25.07 19.05 10.25
C SER A 653 25.66 20.20 9.44
N TYR A 654 26.46 21.01 10.12
CA TYR A 654 27.34 22.00 9.54
C TYR A 654 28.60 22.14 10.39
N TYR A 655 29.74 22.45 9.76
CA TYR A 655 30.99 22.65 10.47
C TYR A 655 31.21 24.13 10.81
N TYR A 656 31.16 24.46 12.10
CA TYR A 656 31.47 25.79 12.63
C TYR A 656 32.22 25.66 13.96
N ASN A 657 33.55 25.76 13.91
CA ASN A 657 34.43 25.54 15.08
C ASN A 657 34.11 24.23 15.83
N GLY A 658 33.69 23.20 15.07
CA GLY A 658 33.07 21.98 15.57
C GLY A 658 31.84 21.60 14.74
N GLN A 659 31.42 20.34 14.80
CA GLN A 659 30.18 19.93 14.14
C GLN A 659 28.97 20.48 14.89
N GLN A 660 27.99 20.97 14.14
CA GLN A 660 26.72 21.52 14.62
C GLN A 660 25.56 20.67 14.08
N PRO A 661 25.29 19.49 14.67
CA PRO A 661 24.35 18.54 14.12
C PRO A 661 22.90 18.99 14.34
N PHE A 662 22.03 18.59 13.41
CA PHE A 662 20.59 18.65 13.61
C PHE A 662 20.15 17.69 14.72
N ASP A 663 18.98 17.97 15.31
CA ASP A 663 18.34 17.10 16.30
C ASP A 663 16.88 16.90 15.89
N GLY A 664 16.56 15.74 15.32
CA GLY A 664 15.25 15.51 14.70
C GLY A 664 15.08 14.20 13.97
#